data_AF-A0A6A1VHM8-F1
#
_entry.id   AF-A0A6A1VHM8-F1
#
_cell.length_a   1.000
_cell.length_b   1.000
_cell.length_c   1.000
_cell.angle_alpha   90.00
_cell.angle_beta   90.00
_cell.angle_gamma   90.00
#
_symmetry.space_group_name_H-M   'P 1'
#
loop_
_entity.id
_entity.type
_entity.pdbx_description
1 polymer ?
#
loop_
_entity_poly.entity_id
_entity_poly.type
_entity_poly.pdbx_seq_one_letter_code
_entity_poly.pdbx_strand_id
1 'polypeptide(L)'
;MEFEQLMMGDGLSAQMMKQDHSKNSTLNANPSQLSSDISHLSEASSTLDMGLPKHGSPEKKLHWLRSQIIGEDLELDSPFGKRRLTYADHTASGRSLRCIEDLIMRNVLPSYGNSHTSDSYVGHRTTKMVHESAKYIKKCLGGGEDDAIIFCGSGTTAAIKRLQEVMGLAVPSIMRDRVLKCLSVEERWVVFVGPYEHHSNLLSWRQSLAEVVEIGLDAHGSIDMEALRQELKRYKRSNRPILGSFSACSNVTGIYSDTRAIARLLHQNGGFACFDFAASGPYVKIDMRSGEIDGYDAIFLSPHKFIGGPGTPGVLLMNKILYRLRSSPPSTCGGGTVIYVNGFNERDTLYYEDIEERENGGTPQIIQTVRAALTFWVKEYIGYEVIEKYEHTYIERALERLLPNQNIGVLGSTSLKRQAVLSFLIYSTSNSSSSGPKNGSNTDAREIRPEELLTMWRETGNKKDKPLHGPFVAALLNDLFGIQARGGCACAGPYAHTLLNVDEAHSLAFRDAFLKGYGGVKPGWTRISFPYYMSEEEFEFTLAALEFIAIYGQRFLSLYHFDWRTGSWTFKKKALKLLLGKENNRNVHISSLAIASRAVNHEHYSPTASDDEEAKQIKTMKKYTTYLEAAKYTASLLPKFPPLRRLPEEIDANLVSFRV
;
A
#
# COMPACT_ATOMS: atom_id res chain seq x y z
N MET A 1 -11.81 -4.45 -28.50
CA MET A 1 -10.90 -5.35 -29.24
C MET A 1 -9.55 -4.70 -29.51
N GLU A 2 -9.47 -3.39 -29.75
CA GLU A 2 -8.18 -2.72 -29.99
C GLU A 2 -7.34 -2.59 -28.72
N PHE A 3 -7.92 -2.26 -27.56
CA PHE A 3 -7.19 -2.27 -26.28
C PHE A 3 -6.65 -3.67 -25.95
N GLU A 4 -7.47 -4.71 -26.05
CA GLU A 4 -7.01 -6.09 -25.84
C GLU A 4 -5.96 -6.52 -26.89
N GLN A 5 -6.09 -6.10 -28.16
CA GLN A 5 -5.07 -6.31 -29.20
C GLN A 5 -3.76 -5.60 -28.87
N LEU A 6 -3.84 -4.37 -28.34
CA LEU A 6 -2.69 -3.58 -27.85
C LEU A 6 -1.95 -4.32 -26.73
N MET A 7 -2.66 -5.10 -25.93
CA MET A 7 -2.11 -5.83 -24.78
C MET A 7 -1.65 -7.26 -25.10
N MET A 8 -2.23 -7.91 -26.10
CA MET A 8 -2.10 -9.38 -26.28
C MET A 8 -1.30 -9.80 -27.52
N GLY A 9 -1.05 -8.91 -28.49
CA GLY A 9 -0.55 -9.32 -29.80
C GLY A 9 -1.54 -10.24 -30.53
N ASP A 10 -1.43 -10.36 -31.85
CA ASP A 10 -2.45 -11.03 -32.69
C ASP A 10 -2.69 -12.54 -32.43
N GLY A 11 -1.96 -13.17 -31.49
CA GLY A 11 -2.01 -14.62 -31.26
C GLY A 11 -3.02 -15.13 -30.23
N LEU A 12 -3.41 -14.32 -29.23
CA LEU A 12 -4.21 -14.81 -28.08
C LEU A 12 -5.72 -14.59 -28.22
N SER A 13 -6.14 -13.56 -28.99
CA SER A 13 -7.56 -13.29 -29.26
C SER A 13 -8.28 -14.49 -29.90
N ALA A 14 -7.57 -15.25 -30.74
CA ALA A 14 -8.12 -16.42 -31.44
C ALA A 14 -8.36 -17.65 -30.55
N GLN A 15 -7.74 -17.74 -29.37
CA GLN A 15 -7.92 -18.88 -28.46
C GLN A 15 -9.07 -18.68 -27.47
N MET A 16 -9.32 -17.44 -27.01
CA MET A 16 -10.49 -17.14 -26.18
C MET A 16 -11.80 -17.22 -26.96
N MET A 17 -11.78 -16.97 -28.27
CA MET A 17 -12.97 -17.09 -29.13
C MET A 17 -13.33 -18.53 -29.53
N LYS A 18 -12.52 -19.54 -29.20
CA LYS A 18 -12.79 -20.95 -29.56
C LYS A 18 -13.51 -21.77 -28.49
N GLN A 19 -13.78 -21.21 -27.31
CA GLN A 19 -14.48 -21.94 -26.24
C GLN A 19 -16.00 -21.72 -26.20
N ASP A 20 -16.54 -20.75 -26.93
CA ASP A 20 -17.98 -20.55 -27.08
C ASP A 20 -18.36 -20.62 -28.55
N HIS A 21 -18.63 -21.83 -29.04
CA HIS A 21 -19.66 -22.12 -30.06
C HIS A 21 -19.69 -23.61 -30.37
N SER A 22 -20.57 -24.34 -29.69
CA SER A 22 -21.15 -25.56 -30.27
C SER A 22 -22.66 -25.54 -30.05
N LYS A 23 -23.41 -25.35 -31.16
CA LYS A 23 -24.64 -26.06 -31.55
C LYS A 23 -25.47 -25.22 -32.54
N ASN A 24 -25.65 -25.79 -33.74
CA ASN A 24 -26.73 -25.64 -34.75
C ASN A 24 -26.98 -24.21 -35.30
N SER A 25 -27.19 -23.95 -36.59
CA SER A 25 -27.74 -24.74 -37.68
C SER A 25 -27.33 -24.17 -39.05
N THR A 26 -27.31 -25.05 -40.05
CA THR A 26 -27.25 -24.83 -41.50
C THR A 26 -28.09 -23.66 -42.03
N LEU A 27 -27.54 -22.90 -42.98
CA LEU A 27 -28.19 -22.48 -44.24
C LEU A 27 -27.15 -21.85 -45.20
N ASN A 28 -27.19 -22.30 -46.46
CA ASN A 28 -26.35 -21.89 -47.58
C ASN A 28 -26.69 -20.48 -48.09
N ALA A 29 -25.68 -19.66 -48.41
CA ALA A 29 -25.73 -18.65 -49.49
C ALA A 29 -24.31 -18.26 -49.95
N ASN A 30 -24.17 -18.10 -51.28
CA ASN A 30 -22.94 -17.94 -52.06
C ASN A 30 -22.07 -16.70 -51.71
N PRO A 31 -20.72 -16.79 -51.80
CA PRO A 31 -19.82 -15.66 -51.70
C PRO A 31 -19.33 -15.20 -53.08
N SER A 32 -19.91 -14.13 -53.64
CA SER A 32 -19.28 -13.40 -54.74
C SER A 32 -19.91 -12.03 -54.90
N GLN A 33 -19.41 -11.05 -54.14
CA GLN A 33 -19.38 -9.61 -54.45
C GLN A 33 -19.18 -8.82 -53.16
N LEU A 34 -17.92 -8.69 -52.71
CA LEU A 34 -17.40 -7.54 -51.95
C LEU A 34 -15.87 -7.70 -51.80
N SER A 35 -15.14 -7.70 -52.91
CA SER A 35 -13.69 -7.95 -52.91
C SER A 35 -12.89 -6.78 -53.52
N SER A 36 -13.24 -5.54 -53.21
CA SER A 36 -12.44 -4.40 -53.70
C SER A 36 -12.17 -3.25 -52.74
N ASP A 37 -12.63 -3.25 -51.49
CA ASP A 37 -12.38 -2.12 -50.56
C ASP A 37 -11.78 -2.51 -49.20
N ILE A 38 -11.15 -3.69 -49.08
CA ILE A 38 -10.43 -4.13 -47.86
C ILE A 38 -8.94 -4.38 -48.19
N SER A 39 -8.26 -3.41 -48.81
CA SER A 39 -6.82 -3.51 -49.07
C SER A 39 -6.01 -2.26 -48.70
N HIS A 40 -6.65 -1.22 -48.13
CA HIS A 40 -5.95 0.03 -47.77
C HIS A 40 -5.98 0.41 -46.28
N LEU A 41 -6.36 -0.50 -45.38
CA LEU A 41 -6.27 -0.29 -43.92
C LEU A 41 -5.38 -1.31 -43.19
N SER A 42 -4.57 -2.07 -43.93
CA SER A 42 -3.71 -3.15 -43.40
C SER A 42 -2.29 -2.71 -42.99
N GLU A 43 -1.92 -1.43 -43.12
CA GLU A 43 -0.55 -0.95 -42.86
C GLU A 43 -0.50 0.07 -41.71
N ALA A 44 -0.96 -0.32 -40.51
CA ALA A 44 -0.64 0.40 -39.27
C ALA A 44 -0.87 -0.40 -37.97
N SER A 45 -0.90 -1.74 -38.02
CA SER A 45 -0.95 -2.57 -36.80
C SER A 45 0.44 -3.09 -36.46
N SER A 46 1.29 -2.24 -35.91
CA SER A 46 2.43 -2.71 -35.13
C SER A 46 1.91 -3.06 -33.74
N THR A 47 1.38 -4.27 -33.61
CA THR A 47 1.03 -4.90 -32.34
C THR A 47 2.31 -4.98 -31.49
N LEU A 48 2.44 -4.10 -30.49
CA LEU A 48 3.65 -4.02 -29.66
C LEU A 48 3.71 -5.24 -28.75
N ASP A 49 4.64 -6.14 -29.05
CA ASP A 49 5.04 -7.21 -28.13
C ASP A 49 5.65 -6.53 -26.89
N MET A 50 4.97 -6.60 -25.74
CA MET A 50 5.46 -6.15 -24.43
C MET A 50 6.68 -6.98 -23.94
N GLY A 51 7.31 -7.75 -24.83
CA GLY A 51 8.42 -8.66 -24.55
C GLY A 51 7.99 -9.76 -23.59
N LEU A 52 6.73 -10.22 -23.70
CA LEU A 52 6.14 -11.08 -22.69
C LEU A 52 6.64 -12.51 -22.81
N PRO A 53 6.97 -13.17 -21.69
CA PRO A 53 7.05 -14.62 -21.65
C PRO A 53 5.68 -15.24 -21.97
N LYS A 54 5.46 -15.63 -23.24
CA LYS A 54 4.17 -16.17 -23.74
C LYS A 54 3.80 -17.52 -23.09
N HIS A 55 4.80 -18.29 -22.61
CA HIS A 55 4.66 -19.54 -21.85
C HIS A 55 5.73 -19.65 -20.74
N GLY A 56 5.76 -18.66 -19.84
CA GLY A 56 6.70 -18.64 -18.70
C GLY A 56 6.12 -19.30 -17.45
N SER A 57 6.95 -20.01 -16.69
CA SER A 57 6.63 -20.39 -15.31
C SER A 57 6.37 -19.13 -14.46
N PRO A 58 5.68 -19.24 -13.30
CA PRO A 58 5.47 -18.11 -12.40
C PRO A 58 6.75 -17.32 -12.12
N GLU A 59 7.87 -18.00 -11.92
CA GLU A 59 9.18 -17.41 -11.66
C GLU A 59 9.67 -16.54 -12.83
N LYS A 60 9.49 -17.01 -14.08
CA LYS A 60 9.84 -16.23 -15.28
C LYS A 60 8.98 -14.98 -15.41
N LYS A 61 7.69 -15.05 -15.06
CA LYS A 61 6.80 -13.88 -15.07
C LYS A 61 7.19 -12.84 -14.01
N LEU A 62 7.49 -13.30 -12.79
CA LEU A 62 7.95 -12.42 -11.71
C LEU A 62 9.32 -11.81 -11.98
N HIS A 63 10.22 -12.57 -12.59
CA HIS A 63 11.51 -12.08 -13.06
C HIS A 63 11.36 -10.99 -14.13
N TRP A 64 10.53 -11.23 -15.15
CA TRP A 64 10.19 -10.21 -16.14
C TRP A 64 9.60 -8.97 -15.46
N LEU A 65 8.67 -9.13 -14.52
CA LEU A 65 8.07 -7.99 -13.83
C LEU A 65 9.10 -7.14 -13.08
N ARG A 66 10.05 -7.78 -12.38
CA ARG A 66 11.19 -7.09 -11.72
C ARG A 66 12.04 -6.32 -12.73
N SER A 67 12.35 -6.91 -13.88
CA SER A 67 13.16 -6.23 -14.91
C SER A 67 12.48 -4.99 -15.50
N GLN A 68 11.14 -4.92 -15.42
CA GLN A 68 10.37 -3.75 -15.84
C GLN A 68 10.35 -2.62 -14.80
N ILE A 69 10.77 -2.85 -13.55
CA ILE A 69 10.74 -1.81 -12.51
C ILE A 69 11.73 -0.69 -12.86
N ILE A 70 11.20 0.53 -12.98
CA ILE A 70 12.04 1.71 -13.22
C ILE A 70 12.83 2.02 -11.95
N GLY A 71 14.15 2.07 -12.08
CA GLY A 71 15.07 2.38 -10.99
C GLY A 71 15.39 1.20 -10.06
N GLU A 72 15.20 -0.04 -10.52
CA GLU A 72 15.51 -1.28 -9.77
C GLU A 72 16.98 -1.37 -9.30
N ASP A 73 17.93 -0.83 -10.09
CA ASP A 73 19.36 -0.82 -9.78
C ASP A 73 19.83 0.54 -9.23
N LEU A 74 18.91 1.42 -8.82
CA LEU A 74 19.27 2.74 -8.30
C LEU A 74 20.07 2.62 -7.00
N GLU A 75 21.17 3.35 -6.91
CA GLU A 75 21.94 3.51 -5.68
C GLU A 75 21.71 4.89 -5.06
N LEU A 76 21.57 4.92 -3.74
CA LEU A 76 21.42 6.10 -2.92
C LEU A 76 22.74 6.43 -2.22
N ASP A 77 23.07 7.72 -2.14
CA ASP A 77 24.15 8.19 -1.29
C ASP A 77 23.68 8.25 0.16
N SER A 78 24.15 7.33 0.98
CA SER A 78 23.88 7.30 2.42
C SER A 78 25.06 7.87 3.23
N PRO A 79 24.86 8.21 4.52
CA PRO A 79 25.96 8.56 5.40
C PRO A 79 27.03 7.46 5.56
N PHE A 80 26.71 6.21 5.19
CA PHE A 80 27.58 5.05 5.29
C PHE A 80 28.07 4.55 3.91
N GLY A 81 27.96 5.39 2.88
CA GLY A 81 28.36 5.10 1.49
C GLY A 81 27.18 4.77 0.58
N LYS A 82 27.45 4.29 -0.63
CA LYS A 82 26.38 3.92 -1.56
C LYS A 82 25.57 2.73 -1.08
N ARG A 83 24.25 2.79 -1.22
CA ARG A 83 23.33 1.70 -0.91
C ARG A 83 22.38 1.47 -2.08
N ARG A 84 22.22 0.23 -2.52
CA ARG A 84 21.14 -0.13 -3.45
C ARG A 84 19.79 0.21 -2.80
N LEU A 85 18.91 0.86 -3.55
CA LEU A 85 17.54 1.12 -3.10
C LEU A 85 16.77 -0.20 -3.08
N THR A 86 16.44 -0.69 -1.89
CA THR A 86 15.54 -1.84 -1.71
C THR A 86 14.20 -1.31 -1.21
N TYR A 87 13.18 -1.31 -2.06
CA TYR A 87 11.89 -0.70 -1.73
C TYR A 87 11.03 -1.66 -0.91
N ALA A 88 10.60 -1.26 0.28
CA ALA A 88 9.82 -2.10 1.19
C ALA A 88 8.56 -1.36 1.72
N ASP A 89 8.11 -0.30 1.05
CA ASP A 89 6.91 0.48 1.42
C ASP A 89 5.80 0.37 0.36
N HIS A 90 5.63 -0.82 -0.23
CA HIS A 90 4.66 -1.11 -1.29
C HIS A 90 3.22 -0.90 -0.84
N THR A 91 2.92 -1.06 0.46
CA THR A 91 1.60 -0.74 1.03
C THR A 91 1.23 0.73 0.86
N ALA A 92 2.22 1.64 0.75
CA ALA A 92 1.97 3.06 0.50
C ALA A 92 1.73 3.36 -0.98
N SER A 93 2.58 2.84 -1.87
CA SER A 93 2.46 3.01 -3.33
C SER A 93 3.25 1.94 -4.08
N GLY A 94 2.80 1.57 -5.28
CA GLY A 94 3.59 0.75 -6.19
C GLY A 94 4.72 1.55 -6.86
N ARG A 95 5.62 0.85 -7.55
CA ARG A 95 6.69 1.42 -8.39
C ARG A 95 6.23 1.53 -9.84
N SER A 96 6.77 2.45 -10.63
CA SER A 96 6.45 2.54 -12.07
C SER A 96 7.10 1.41 -12.89
N LEU A 97 6.46 1.04 -13.99
CA LEU A 97 6.92 -0.02 -14.90
C LEU A 97 7.26 0.55 -16.26
N ARG A 98 8.44 0.19 -16.79
CA ARG A 98 8.93 0.61 -18.10
C ARG A 98 7.97 0.24 -19.22
N CYS A 99 7.46 -0.99 -19.22
CA CYS A 99 6.50 -1.46 -20.22
C CYS A 99 5.22 -0.59 -20.29
N ILE A 100 4.72 -0.11 -19.15
CA ILE A 100 3.54 0.78 -19.09
C ILE A 100 3.89 2.17 -19.62
N GLU A 101 5.03 2.74 -19.20
CA GLU A 101 5.46 4.06 -19.67
C GLU A 101 5.72 4.07 -21.18
N ASP A 102 6.40 3.04 -21.70
CA ASP A 102 6.70 2.91 -23.12
C ASP A 102 5.42 2.77 -23.96
N LEU A 103 4.44 1.99 -23.49
CA LEU A 103 3.15 1.83 -24.15
C LEU A 103 2.37 3.15 -24.17
N ILE A 104 2.30 3.87 -23.05
CA ILE A 104 1.65 5.18 -23.01
C ILE A 104 2.34 6.15 -23.97
N MET A 105 3.67 6.23 -23.92
CA MET A 105 4.47 7.11 -24.76
C MET A 105 4.32 6.81 -26.25
N ARG A 106 4.24 5.54 -26.64
CA ARG A 106 4.22 5.12 -28.06
C ARG A 106 2.83 4.98 -28.64
N ASN A 107 1.81 4.67 -27.83
CA ASN A 107 0.48 4.28 -28.33
C ASN A 107 -0.65 5.22 -27.90
N VAL A 108 -0.47 5.97 -26.81
CA VAL A 108 -1.50 6.87 -26.27
C VAL A 108 -1.18 8.31 -26.65
N LEU A 109 0.01 8.80 -26.27
CA LEU A 109 0.39 10.20 -26.45
C LEU A 109 0.41 10.67 -27.93
N PRO A 110 0.89 9.88 -28.91
CA PRO A 110 0.98 10.36 -30.30
C PRO A 110 -0.38 10.63 -30.95
N SER A 111 -1.43 9.94 -30.49
CA SER A 111 -2.80 10.11 -30.99
C SER A 111 -3.74 10.76 -29.97
N TYR A 112 -3.19 11.45 -28.97
CA TYR A 112 -3.97 12.06 -27.90
C TYR A 112 -4.85 13.20 -28.46
N GLY A 113 -6.15 13.07 -28.26
CA GLY A 113 -7.16 14.11 -28.46
C GLY A 113 -8.07 14.20 -27.24
N ASN A 114 -8.66 15.36 -26.99
CA ASN A 114 -9.64 15.46 -25.89
C ASN A 114 -10.83 14.52 -26.19
N SER A 115 -11.36 13.87 -25.16
CA SER A 115 -12.56 13.05 -25.26
C SER A 115 -13.82 13.94 -25.28
N HIS A 116 -14.99 13.33 -25.49
CA HIS A 116 -16.31 13.98 -25.67
C HIS A 116 -16.63 14.51 -27.07
N THR A 117 -15.68 14.53 -27.99
CA THR A 117 -15.96 14.69 -29.43
C THR A 117 -15.24 13.60 -30.22
N SER A 118 -15.99 12.83 -30.99
CA SER A 118 -15.48 11.71 -31.78
C SER A 118 -15.41 12.01 -33.28
N ASP A 119 -15.54 13.29 -33.67
CA ASP A 119 -15.58 13.70 -35.08
C ASP A 119 -14.20 13.64 -35.75
N SER A 120 -13.13 13.75 -34.96
CA SER A 120 -11.75 13.66 -35.44
C SER A 120 -11.13 12.30 -35.09
N TYR A 121 -10.16 11.87 -35.89
CA TYR A 121 -9.43 10.62 -35.68
C TYR A 121 -8.88 10.47 -34.24
N VAL A 122 -8.22 11.52 -33.72
CA VAL A 122 -7.61 11.50 -32.38
C VAL A 122 -8.65 11.52 -31.26
N GLY A 123 -9.75 12.28 -31.43
CA GLY A 123 -10.86 12.32 -30.47
C GLY A 123 -11.61 10.99 -30.39
N HIS A 124 -11.91 10.38 -31.54
CA HIS A 124 -12.52 9.05 -31.63
C HIS A 124 -11.63 7.98 -30.98
N ARG A 125 -10.35 7.93 -31.35
CA ARG A 125 -9.39 6.93 -30.84
C ARG A 125 -9.20 7.04 -29.32
N THR A 126 -9.05 8.27 -28.81
CA THR A 126 -8.86 8.49 -27.36
C THR A 126 -10.12 8.14 -26.57
N THR A 127 -11.30 8.56 -27.04
CA THR A 127 -12.58 8.23 -26.41
C THR A 127 -12.79 6.71 -26.33
N LYS A 128 -12.59 6.01 -27.45
CA LYS A 128 -12.67 4.54 -27.50
C LYS A 128 -11.72 3.87 -26.52
N MET A 129 -10.47 4.32 -26.44
CA MET A 129 -9.46 3.74 -25.54
C MET A 129 -9.84 3.92 -24.06
N VAL A 130 -10.40 5.07 -23.68
CA VAL A 130 -10.89 5.32 -22.32
C VAL A 130 -12.08 4.42 -21.99
N HIS A 131 -13.05 4.29 -22.90
CA HIS A 131 -14.20 3.38 -22.71
C HIS A 131 -13.77 1.92 -22.61
N GLU A 132 -12.86 1.45 -23.47
CA GLU A 132 -12.33 0.08 -23.39
C GLU A 132 -11.55 -0.15 -22.08
N SER A 133 -10.77 0.85 -21.63
CA SER A 133 -10.05 0.80 -20.35
C SER A 133 -11.02 0.73 -19.16
N ALA A 134 -12.08 1.54 -19.18
CA ALA A 134 -13.10 1.54 -18.13
C ALA A 134 -13.84 0.21 -18.05
N LYS A 135 -14.28 -0.32 -19.20
CA LYS A 135 -14.94 -1.62 -19.31
C LYS A 135 -14.04 -2.75 -18.83
N TYR A 136 -12.75 -2.69 -19.17
CA TYR A 136 -11.77 -3.69 -18.73
C TYR A 136 -11.61 -3.69 -17.20
N ILE A 137 -11.40 -2.52 -16.58
CA ILE A 137 -11.30 -2.41 -15.12
C ILE A 137 -12.59 -2.90 -14.44
N LYS A 138 -13.75 -2.47 -14.94
CA LYS A 138 -15.07 -2.90 -14.42
C LYS A 138 -15.21 -4.42 -14.43
N LYS A 139 -14.82 -5.07 -15.53
CA LYS A 139 -14.79 -6.54 -15.66
C LYS A 139 -13.84 -7.20 -14.65
N CYS A 140 -12.61 -6.67 -14.49
CA CYS A 140 -11.64 -7.21 -13.51
C CYS A 140 -12.13 -7.13 -12.05
N LEU A 141 -13.06 -6.22 -11.76
CA LEU A 141 -13.69 -6.06 -10.45
C LEU A 141 -14.98 -6.87 -10.29
N GLY A 142 -15.41 -7.61 -11.31
CA GLY A 142 -16.67 -8.36 -11.32
C GLY A 142 -17.92 -7.48 -11.44
N GLY A 143 -17.78 -6.24 -11.91
CA GLY A 143 -18.90 -5.32 -12.11
C GLY A 143 -19.76 -5.69 -13.32
N GLY A 144 -21.08 -5.61 -13.15
CA GLY A 144 -22.09 -5.88 -14.19
C GLY A 144 -22.79 -4.62 -14.72
N GLU A 145 -23.91 -4.83 -15.42
CA GLU A 145 -24.71 -3.74 -15.99
C GLU A 145 -25.41 -2.88 -14.92
N ASP A 146 -25.69 -3.45 -13.75
CA ASP A 146 -26.30 -2.75 -12.61
C ASP A 146 -25.29 -1.94 -11.79
N ASP A 147 -24.00 -1.99 -12.16
CA ASP A 147 -22.93 -1.24 -11.52
C ASP A 147 -22.48 -0.07 -12.40
N ALA A 148 -21.96 0.98 -11.78
CA ALA A 148 -21.34 2.11 -12.43
C ALA A 148 -19.89 2.26 -11.97
N ILE A 149 -18.94 2.40 -12.91
CA ILE A 149 -17.55 2.73 -12.62
C ILE A 149 -17.32 4.24 -12.78
N ILE A 150 -16.74 4.87 -11.76
CA ILE A 150 -16.42 6.30 -11.75
C ILE A 150 -14.93 6.48 -11.42
N PHE A 151 -14.22 7.16 -12.33
CA PHE A 151 -12.85 7.59 -12.11
C PHE A 151 -12.86 8.90 -11.32
N CYS A 152 -12.35 8.82 -10.10
CA CYS A 152 -12.36 9.89 -9.13
C CYS A 152 -11.01 10.61 -9.12
N GLY A 153 -10.85 11.65 -8.30
CA GLY A 153 -9.55 12.29 -8.06
C GLY A 153 -8.52 11.34 -7.42
N SER A 154 -7.66 11.85 -6.54
CA SER A 154 -6.54 11.04 -6.03
C SER A 154 -6.98 9.93 -5.05
N GLY A 155 -6.91 8.67 -5.53
CA GLY A 155 -7.04 7.45 -4.73
C GLY A 155 -8.40 7.21 -4.09
N THR A 156 -8.45 6.26 -3.15
CA THR A 156 -9.66 5.84 -2.44
C THR A 156 -10.32 7.00 -1.69
N THR A 157 -9.54 7.97 -1.21
CA THR A 157 -10.08 9.18 -0.57
C THR A 157 -11.08 9.91 -1.46
N ALA A 158 -10.75 10.08 -2.74
CA ALA A 158 -11.65 10.72 -3.70
C ALA A 158 -12.84 9.81 -4.06
N ALA A 159 -12.64 8.49 -4.12
CA ALA A 159 -13.70 7.52 -4.38
C ALA A 159 -14.77 7.50 -3.26
N ILE A 160 -14.36 7.48 -1.99
CA ILE A 160 -15.28 7.55 -0.84
C ILE A 160 -16.02 8.89 -0.84
N LYS A 161 -15.31 9.98 -1.11
CA LYS A 161 -15.94 11.30 -1.21
C LYS A 161 -16.97 11.36 -2.34
N ARG A 162 -16.64 10.81 -3.51
CA ARG A 162 -17.56 10.74 -4.65
C ARG A 162 -18.81 9.93 -4.33
N LEU A 163 -18.66 8.80 -3.62
CA LEU A 163 -19.82 8.03 -3.15
C LEU A 163 -20.72 8.89 -2.23
N GLN A 164 -20.14 9.64 -1.29
CA GLN A 164 -20.93 10.53 -0.44
C GLN A 164 -21.65 11.62 -1.25
N GLU A 165 -21.02 12.15 -2.30
CA GLU A 165 -21.62 13.17 -3.16
C GLU A 165 -22.81 12.60 -3.95
N VAL A 166 -22.64 11.46 -4.61
CA VAL A 166 -23.72 10.84 -5.39
C VAL A 166 -24.85 10.28 -4.53
N MET A 167 -24.58 10.01 -3.24
CA MET A 167 -25.59 9.65 -2.25
C MET A 167 -26.29 10.86 -1.61
N GLY A 168 -25.81 12.09 -1.83
CA GLY A 168 -26.33 13.29 -1.19
C GLY A 168 -25.94 13.48 0.28
N LEU A 169 -24.84 12.83 0.72
CA LEU A 169 -24.33 12.87 2.10
C LEU A 169 -23.19 13.88 2.30
N ALA A 170 -22.62 14.35 1.20
CA ALA A 170 -21.55 15.34 1.20
C ALA A 170 -22.09 16.76 1.30
N VAL A 171 -21.55 17.53 2.24
CA VAL A 171 -21.77 18.99 2.32
C VAL A 171 -20.44 19.69 2.65
N PRO A 172 -20.28 20.98 2.31
CA PRO A 172 -19.18 21.78 2.83
C PRO A 172 -19.18 21.77 4.37
N SER A 173 -18.01 21.62 4.99
CA SER A 173 -17.88 21.46 6.45
C SER A 173 -18.54 22.58 7.24
N ILE A 174 -18.44 23.83 6.76
CA ILE A 174 -19.06 25.02 7.37
C ILE A 174 -20.61 24.97 7.38
N MET A 175 -21.22 24.16 6.52
CA MET A 175 -22.67 24.03 6.42
C MET A 175 -23.22 22.81 7.17
N ARG A 176 -22.35 21.87 7.58
CA ARG A 176 -22.75 20.58 8.15
C ARG A 176 -23.74 20.71 9.29
N ASP A 177 -23.42 21.50 10.31
CA ASP A 177 -24.28 21.66 11.49
C ASP A 177 -25.60 22.38 11.18
N ARG A 178 -25.62 23.23 10.15
CA ARG A 178 -26.86 23.87 9.69
C ARG A 178 -27.76 22.87 8.97
N VAL A 179 -27.20 22.05 8.09
CA VAL A 179 -27.96 21.03 7.34
C VAL A 179 -28.47 19.94 8.28
N LEU A 180 -27.64 19.48 9.24
CA LEU A 180 -28.05 18.47 10.22
C LEU A 180 -29.25 18.92 11.08
N LYS A 181 -29.40 20.22 11.35
CA LYS A 181 -30.58 20.76 12.08
C LYS A 181 -31.87 20.73 11.25
N CYS A 182 -31.75 20.64 9.92
CA CYS A 182 -32.88 20.60 9.01
C CYS A 182 -33.29 19.18 8.60
N LEU A 183 -32.46 18.18 8.89
CA LEU A 183 -32.74 16.78 8.57
C LEU A 183 -33.51 16.11 9.70
N SER A 184 -34.51 15.32 9.35
CA SER A 184 -35.12 14.38 10.29
C SER A 184 -34.12 13.26 10.63
N VAL A 185 -34.33 12.60 11.77
CA VAL A 185 -33.43 11.51 12.21
C VAL A 185 -33.54 10.32 11.26
N GLU A 186 -34.72 10.09 10.69
CA GLU A 186 -35.07 9.00 9.79
C GLU A 186 -34.38 9.12 8.42
N GLU A 187 -34.14 10.35 7.96
CA GLU A 187 -33.40 10.65 6.72
C GLU A 187 -31.89 10.45 6.87
N ARG A 188 -31.39 10.45 8.09
CA ARG A 188 -29.95 10.42 8.37
C ARG A 188 -29.42 9.00 8.26
N TRP A 189 -28.56 8.76 7.28
CA TRP A 189 -27.85 7.49 7.12
C TRP A 189 -27.04 7.09 8.36
N VAL A 190 -26.99 5.79 8.63
CA VAL A 190 -26.13 5.19 9.64
C VAL A 190 -25.01 4.45 8.91
N VAL A 191 -23.77 4.85 9.15
CA VAL A 191 -22.58 4.28 8.53
C VAL A 191 -21.75 3.54 9.57
N PHE A 192 -21.63 2.23 9.41
CA PHE A 192 -20.77 1.38 10.22
C PHE A 192 -19.36 1.35 9.64
N VAL A 193 -18.35 1.50 10.50
CA VAL A 193 -16.94 1.45 10.11
C VAL A 193 -16.16 0.51 11.03
N GLY A 194 -15.07 -0.06 10.53
CA GLY A 194 -14.25 -1.01 11.29
C GLY A 194 -13.25 -0.38 12.27
N PRO A 195 -12.51 -1.22 13.01
CA PRO A 195 -11.56 -0.77 14.04
C PRO A 195 -10.22 -0.32 13.47
N TYR A 196 -9.90 -0.72 12.23
CA TYR A 196 -8.61 -0.43 11.58
C TYR A 196 -8.76 0.35 10.27
N GLU A 197 -9.80 1.18 10.18
CA GLU A 197 -10.00 2.04 9.03
C GLU A 197 -8.83 3.02 8.83
N HIS A 198 -8.44 3.18 7.56
CA HIS A 198 -7.63 4.31 7.14
C HIS A 198 -8.41 5.61 7.40
N HIS A 199 -7.71 6.71 7.70
CA HIS A 199 -8.34 8.02 7.93
C HIS A 199 -9.31 8.45 6.82
N SER A 200 -9.03 8.10 5.57
CA SER A 200 -9.93 8.33 4.42
C SER A 200 -11.30 7.66 4.59
N ASN A 201 -11.36 6.49 5.22
CA ASN A 201 -12.59 5.73 5.44
C ASN A 201 -13.16 5.88 6.87
N LEU A 202 -12.67 6.87 7.63
CA LEU A 202 -13.22 7.22 8.95
C LEU A 202 -13.58 8.71 9.02
N LEU A 203 -12.61 9.58 8.80
CA LEU A 203 -12.79 11.03 8.92
C LEU A 203 -13.76 11.55 7.86
N SER A 204 -13.72 10.98 6.66
CA SER A 204 -14.64 11.33 5.57
C SER A 204 -16.11 11.11 6.00
N TRP A 205 -16.42 9.96 6.58
CA TRP A 205 -17.77 9.66 7.08
C TRP A 205 -18.15 10.51 8.29
N ARG A 206 -17.22 10.73 9.25
CA ARG A 206 -17.47 11.60 10.41
C ARG A 206 -17.81 13.05 10.00
N GLN A 207 -17.25 13.52 8.89
CA GLN A 207 -17.50 14.85 8.33
C GLN A 207 -18.65 14.90 7.32
N SER A 208 -19.30 13.77 7.02
CA SER A 208 -20.52 13.71 6.22
C SER A 208 -21.77 14.04 7.06
N LEU A 209 -22.94 13.98 6.42
CA LEU A 209 -24.25 14.06 7.09
C LEU A 209 -24.63 12.77 7.84
N ALA A 210 -23.94 11.66 7.60
CA ALA A 210 -24.24 10.38 8.26
C ALA A 210 -23.96 10.41 9.76
N GLU A 211 -24.59 9.48 10.48
CA GLU A 211 -24.16 9.05 11.81
C GLU A 211 -23.18 7.90 11.66
N VAL A 212 -22.03 7.99 12.33
CA VAL A 212 -20.97 6.98 12.24
C VAL A 212 -20.96 6.12 13.48
N VAL A 213 -20.99 4.81 13.29
CA VAL A 213 -20.88 3.80 14.36
C VAL A 213 -19.61 3.00 14.14
N GLU A 214 -18.68 3.08 15.09
CA GLU A 214 -17.39 2.39 15.03
C GLU A 214 -17.49 1.03 15.71
N ILE A 215 -17.15 -0.03 14.98
CA ILE A 215 -17.08 -1.41 15.50
C ILE A 215 -15.66 -1.72 15.93
N GLY A 216 -15.52 -2.23 17.16
CA GLY A 216 -14.25 -2.57 17.77
C GLY A 216 -13.64 -3.87 17.26
N LEU A 217 -12.51 -4.25 17.89
CA LEU A 217 -11.88 -5.55 17.69
C LEU A 217 -12.49 -6.58 18.63
N ASP A 218 -12.52 -7.84 18.19
CA ASP A 218 -12.74 -8.98 19.07
C ASP A 218 -11.45 -9.36 19.84
N ALA A 219 -11.55 -10.38 20.70
CA ALA A 219 -10.42 -10.88 21.49
C ALA A 219 -9.27 -11.47 20.63
N HIS A 220 -9.51 -11.77 19.35
CA HIS A 220 -8.52 -12.30 18.42
C HIS A 220 -7.89 -11.22 17.54
N GLY A 221 -8.33 -9.97 17.64
CA GLY A 221 -7.85 -8.84 16.84
C GLY A 221 -8.48 -8.76 15.44
N SER A 222 -9.63 -9.40 15.23
CA SER A 222 -10.47 -9.22 14.04
C SER A 222 -11.61 -8.24 14.34
N ILE A 223 -12.44 -7.92 13.35
CA ILE A 223 -13.66 -7.11 13.55
C ILE A 223 -14.62 -7.88 14.47
N ASP A 224 -15.14 -7.22 15.50
CA ASP A 224 -16.17 -7.81 16.36
C ASP A 224 -17.52 -7.94 15.63
N MET A 225 -17.72 -9.09 14.99
CA MET A 225 -18.94 -9.42 14.25
C MET A 225 -20.18 -9.49 15.13
N GLU A 226 -20.03 -9.80 16.43
CA GLU A 226 -21.14 -9.86 17.37
C GLU A 226 -21.59 -8.45 17.76
N ALA A 227 -20.64 -7.54 18.05
CA ALA A 227 -20.94 -6.13 18.26
C ALA A 227 -21.61 -5.50 17.02
N LEU A 228 -21.08 -5.77 15.82
CA LEU A 228 -21.71 -5.34 14.56
C LEU A 228 -23.15 -5.84 14.45
N ARG A 229 -23.40 -7.12 14.75
CA ARG A 229 -24.75 -7.70 14.71
C ARG A 229 -25.70 -7.03 15.69
N GLN A 230 -25.24 -6.69 16.90
CA GLN A 230 -26.06 -6.03 17.91
C GLN A 230 -26.44 -4.61 17.49
N GLU A 231 -25.48 -3.82 17.02
CA GLU A 231 -25.74 -2.46 16.56
C GLU A 231 -26.62 -2.44 15.30
N LEU A 232 -26.41 -3.35 14.35
CA LEU A 232 -27.31 -3.48 13.19
C LEU A 232 -28.76 -3.74 13.60
N LYS A 233 -28.99 -4.64 14.57
CA LYS A 233 -30.34 -4.89 15.11
C LYS A 233 -30.93 -3.68 15.80
N ARG A 234 -30.11 -2.87 16.47
CA ARG A 234 -30.53 -1.61 17.11
C ARG A 234 -31.02 -0.63 16.06
N TYR A 235 -30.22 -0.36 15.03
CA TYR A 235 -30.55 0.63 14.00
C TYR A 235 -31.60 0.15 12.99
N LYS A 236 -31.73 -1.16 12.76
CA LYS A 236 -32.83 -1.71 11.94
C LYS A 236 -34.21 -1.30 12.46
N ARG A 237 -34.37 -1.13 13.78
CA ARG A 237 -35.62 -0.66 14.40
C ARG A 237 -35.90 0.83 14.19
N SER A 238 -34.89 1.61 13.81
CA SER A 238 -35.01 3.05 13.59
C SER A 238 -35.51 3.43 12.19
N ASN A 239 -35.69 2.46 11.29
CA ASN A 239 -36.10 2.67 9.89
C ASN A 239 -35.20 3.64 9.10
N ARG A 240 -33.95 3.78 9.53
CA ARG A 240 -32.93 4.60 8.89
C ARG A 240 -32.18 3.78 7.84
N PRO A 241 -31.70 4.40 6.75
CA PRO A 241 -30.86 3.71 5.77
C PRO A 241 -29.49 3.38 6.38
N ILE A 242 -29.03 2.15 6.16
CA ILE A 242 -27.81 1.59 6.75
C ILE A 242 -26.77 1.32 5.65
N LEU A 243 -25.52 1.65 5.94
CA LEU A 243 -24.37 1.32 5.11
C LEU A 243 -23.21 0.86 6.00
N GLY A 244 -22.50 -0.18 5.58
CA GLY A 244 -21.21 -0.56 6.14
C GLY A 244 -20.09 -0.12 5.21
N SER A 245 -19.04 0.51 5.75
CA SER A 245 -17.87 0.95 5.01
C SER A 245 -16.61 0.44 5.73
N PHE A 246 -16.10 -0.70 5.29
CA PHE A 246 -15.04 -1.42 5.98
C PHE A 246 -13.78 -1.57 5.12
N SER A 247 -12.61 -1.50 5.72
CA SER A 247 -11.36 -1.86 5.06
C SER A 247 -11.34 -3.37 4.78
N ALA A 248 -11.05 -3.77 3.55
CA ALA A 248 -10.89 -5.19 3.18
C ALA A 248 -9.60 -5.80 3.75
N CYS A 249 -8.60 -4.95 4.02
CA CYS A 249 -7.33 -5.33 4.63
C CYS A 249 -6.77 -4.13 5.39
N SER A 250 -6.23 -4.36 6.59
CA SER A 250 -5.56 -3.31 7.36
C SER A 250 -4.26 -2.89 6.66
N ASN A 251 -4.13 -1.61 6.33
CA ASN A 251 -2.88 -1.04 5.84
C ASN A 251 -1.76 -0.99 6.91
N VAL A 252 -2.10 -1.29 8.17
CA VAL A 252 -1.18 -1.35 9.30
C VAL A 252 -0.66 -2.77 9.47
N THR A 253 -1.55 -3.72 9.76
CA THR A 253 -1.16 -5.07 10.18
C THR A 253 -1.22 -6.10 9.05
N GLY A 254 -1.77 -5.73 7.89
CA GLY A 254 -2.00 -6.63 6.77
C GLY A 254 -3.17 -7.60 7.00
N ILE A 255 -3.83 -7.58 8.16
CA ILE A 255 -4.92 -8.51 8.50
C ILE A 255 -6.08 -8.31 7.53
N TYR A 256 -6.56 -9.41 6.94
CA TYR A 256 -7.73 -9.41 6.06
C TYR A 256 -9.03 -9.40 6.87
N SER A 257 -10.00 -8.63 6.39
CA SER A 257 -11.40 -8.73 6.82
C SER A 257 -12.09 -9.87 6.08
N ASP A 258 -12.99 -10.60 6.75
CA ASP A 258 -13.93 -11.47 6.04
C ASP A 258 -15.04 -10.60 5.41
N THR A 259 -14.71 -9.98 4.28
CA THR A 259 -15.59 -9.05 3.56
C THR A 259 -16.91 -9.70 3.17
N ARG A 260 -16.91 -10.99 2.85
CA ARG A 260 -18.12 -11.73 2.49
C ARG A 260 -19.02 -11.99 3.70
N ALA A 261 -18.45 -12.33 4.86
CA ALA A 261 -19.24 -12.45 6.09
C ALA A 261 -19.82 -11.11 6.54
N ILE A 262 -19.06 -10.02 6.43
CA ILE A 262 -19.53 -8.66 6.74
C ILE A 262 -20.69 -8.27 5.81
N ALA A 263 -20.53 -8.49 4.49
CA ALA A 263 -21.58 -8.21 3.51
C ALA A 263 -22.88 -8.97 3.82
N ARG A 264 -22.79 -10.28 4.08
CA ARG A 264 -23.96 -11.09 4.47
C ARG A 264 -24.67 -10.52 5.69
N LEU A 265 -23.92 -10.14 6.71
CA LEU A 265 -24.49 -9.60 7.94
C LEU A 265 -25.18 -8.25 7.72
N LEU A 266 -24.61 -7.37 6.90
CA LEU A 266 -25.21 -6.09 6.52
C LEU A 266 -26.51 -6.29 5.73
N HIS A 267 -26.48 -7.11 4.68
CA HIS A 267 -27.64 -7.36 3.81
C HIS A 267 -28.79 -8.04 4.55
N GLN A 268 -28.51 -9.00 5.45
CA GLN A 268 -29.54 -9.61 6.32
C GLN A 268 -30.28 -8.58 7.20
N ASN A 269 -29.65 -7.43 7.44
CA ASN A 269 -30.22 -6.31 8.20
C ASN A 269 -30.69 -5.15 7.31
N GLY A 270 -30.71 -5.32 5.98
CA GLY A 270 -31.18 -4.32 5.02
C GLY A 270 -30.20 -3.16 4.80
N GLY A 271 -28.93 -3.33 5.17
CA GLY A 271 -27.88 -2.34 4.93
C GLY A 271 -27.03 -2.69 3.71
N PHE A 272 -26.35 -1.68 3.16
CA PHE A 272 -25.42 -1.84 2.04
C PHE A 272 -23.99 -2.16 2.52
N ALA A 273 -23.20 -2.87 1.72
CA ALA A 273 -21.84 -3.29 2.01
C ALA A 273 -20.81 -2.65 1.07
N CYS A 274 -20.03 -1.71 1.60
CA CYS A 274 -18.98 -1.01 0.87
C CYS A 274 -17.59 -1.35 1.44
N PHE A 275 -16.61 -1.57 0.56
CA PHE A 275 -15.28 -2.01 0.98
C PHE A 275 -14.13 -1.16 0.41
N ASP A 276 -13.21 -0.76 1.28
CA ASP A 276 -11.93 -0.14 0.91
C ASP A 276 -10.90 -1.24 0.60
N PHE A 277 -10.59 -1.40 -0.69
CA PHE A 277 -9.58 -2.32 -1.20
C PHE A 277 -8.24 -1.63 -1.45
N ALA A 278 -7.96 -0.43 -0.92
CA ALA A 278 -6.70 0.27 -1.18
C ALA A 278 -5.47 -0.56 -0.81
N ALA A 279 -5.48 -1.25 0.34
CA ALA A 279 -4.33 -2.02 0.80
C ALA A 279 -4.18 -3.38 0.07
N SER A 280 -5.29 -4.09 -0.14
CA SER A 280 -5.31 -5.45 -0.68
C SER A 280 -5.53 -5.54 -2.18
N GLY A 281 -6.08 -4.50 -2.81
CA GLY A 281 -6.47 -4.49 -4.21
C GLY A 281 -5.37 -4.90 -5.20
N PRO A 282 -4.08 -4.55 -4.99
CA PRO A 282 -3.01 -5.05 -5.86
C PRO A 282 -2.81 -6.57 -5.81
N TYR A 283 -3.33 -7.25 -4.78
CA TYR A 283 -2.93 -8.61 -4.42
C TYR A 283 -4.09 -9.62 -4.50
N VAL A 284 -5.31 -9.22 -4.17
CA VAL A 284 -6.46 -10.14 -4.06
C VAL A 284 -7.35 -10.09 -5.29
N LYS A 285 -8.03 -11.19 -5.62
CA LYS A 285 -9.15 -11.15 -6.56
C LYS A 285 -10.30 -10.34 -5.95
N ILE A 286 -10.85 -9.40 -6.72
CA ILE A 286 -12.01 -8.60 -6.32
C ILE A 286 -13.18 -9.01 -7.23
N ASP A 287 -14.36 -9.17 -6.64
CA ASP A 287 -15.54 -9.63 -7.35
C ASP A 287 -16.79 -8.97 -6.73
N MET A 288 -17.41 -8.05 -7.44
CA MET A 288 -18.50 -7.18 -6.94
C MET A 288 -19.73 -7.99 -6.53
N ARG A 289 -20.24 -8.88 -7.39
CA ARG A 289 -21.45 -9.69 -7.14
C ARG A 289 -22.64 -8.88 -6.64
N SER A 290 -22.86 -7.73 -7.26
CA SER A 290 -23.91 -6.78 -6.90
C SER A 290 -25.27 -7.45 -6.77
N GLY A 291 -26.00 -7.22 -5.67
CA GLY A 291 -27.31 -7.84 -5.41
C GLY A 291 -27.29 -9.26 -4.81
N GLU A 292 -26.12 -9.93 -4.74
CA GLU A 292 -25.99 -11.18 -4.01
C GLU A 292 -25.88 -10.96 -2.50
N ILE A 293 -26.25 -11.96 -1.69
CA ILE A 293 -26.24 -11.83 -0.22
C ILE A 293 -24.85 -11.56 0.36
N ASP A 294 -23.79 -12.06 -0.26
CA ASP A 294 -22.39 -11.78 0.08
C ASP A 294 -21.70 -10.85 -0.94
N GLY A 295 -22.50 -10.21 -1.78
CA GLY A 295 -22.08 -9.19 -2.73
C GLY A 295 -21.62 -7.89 -2.08
N TYR A 296 -21.03 -7.02 -2.88
CA TYR A 296 -20.65 -5.68 -2.49
C TYR A 296 -21.53 -4.67 -3.23
N ASP A 297 -21.83 -3.55 -2.58
CA ASP A 297 -22.57 -2.43 -3.18
C ASP A 297 -21.65 -1.29 -3.59
N ALA A 298 -20.45 -1.20 -2.99
CA ALA A 298 -19.39 -0.33 -3.50
C ALA A 298 -17.98 -0.86 -3.20
N ILE A 299 -17.06 -0.63 -4.12
CA ILE A 299 -15.63 -0.90 -3.99
C ILE A 299 -14.88 0.42 -4.18
N PHE A 300 -13.97 0.72 -3.25
CA PHE A 300 -13.03 1.83 -3.37
C PHE A 300 -11.61 1.32 -3.62
N LEU A 301 -10.92 1.92 -4.58
CA LEU A 301 -9.58 1.52 -4.97
C LEU A 301 -8.62 2.69 -5.15
N SER A 302 -7.35 2.38 -4.88
CA SER A 302 -6.20 3.26 -5.10
C SER A 302 -5.21 2.56 -6.05
N PRO A 303 -5.41 2.61 -7.37
CA PRO A 303 -4.55 1.93 -8.32
C PRO A 303 -3.08 2.38 -8.24
N HIS A 304 -2.76 3.54 -7.65
CA HIS A 304 -1.37 3.94 -7.43
C HIS A 304 -0.59 3.00 -6.49
N LYS A 305 -1.28 2.15 -5.73
CA LYS A 305 -0.70 1.08 -4.92
C LYS A 305 -0.39 -0.19 -5.70
N PHE A 306 -0.86 -0.29 -6.94
CA PHE A 306 -0.51 -1.38 -7.85
C PHE A 306 0.87 -1.10 -8.44
N ILE A 307 1.64 -2.14 -8.71
CA ILE A 307 2.86 -2.00 -9.49
C ILE A 307 2.51 -1.48 -10.89
N GLY A 308 3.19 -0.42 -11.32
CA GLY A 308 2.89 0.36 -12.51
C GLY A 308 1.89 1.51 -12.31
N GLY A 309 1.30 1.62 -11.12
CA GLY A 309 0.18 2.50 -10.84
C GLY A 309 0.41 3.96 -10.48
N PRO A 310 1.62 4.45 -10.13
CA PRO A 310 1.81 5.88 -9.89
C PRO A 310 1.23 6.75 -11.02
N GLY A 311 0.41 7.75 -10.66
CA GLY A 311 -0.27 8.62 -11.62
C GLY A 311 -1.67 8.16 -12.08
N THR A 312 -2.22 7.09 -11.51
CA THR A 312 -3.59 6.62 -11.77
C THR A 312 -4.65 7.37 -10.93
N PRO A 313 -5.92 7.36 -11.35
CA PRO A 313 -7.03 7.98 -10.61
C PRO A 313 -7.53 7.03 -9.52
N GLY A 314 -8.26 7.55 -8.54
CA GLY A 314 -9.08 6.73 -7.66
C GLY A 314 -10.21 6.06 -8.44
N VAL A 315 -10.63 4.87 -8.03
CA VAL A 315 -11.72 4.14 -8.70
C VAL A 315 -12.83 3.85 -7.68
N LEU A 316 -14.04 4.23 -8.04
CA LEU A 316 -15.28 3.83 -7.38
C LEU A 316 -16.04 2.91 -8.34
N LEU A 317 -16.30 1.67 -7.95
CA LEU A 317 -17.32 0.83 -8.58
C LEU A 317 -18.49 0.73 -7.60
N MET A 318 -19.70 1.06 -8.02
CA MET A 318 -20.87 1.03 -7.13
C MET A 318 -22.11 0.48 -7.82
N ASN A 319 -22.98 -0.18 -7.06
CA ASN A 319 -24.33 -0.50 -7.51
C ASN A 319 -25.09 0.81 -7.77
N LYS A 320 -25.78 0.89 -8.91
CA LYS A 320 -26.56 2.08 -9.31
C LYS A 320 -27.65 2.47 -8.31
N ILE A 321 -28.10 1.56 -7.43
CA ILE A 321 -29.06 1.86 -6.35
C ILE A 321 -28.53 2.90 -5.34
N LEU A 322 -27.20 3.00 -5.19
CA LEU A 322 -26.55 3.99 -4.33
C LEU A 322 -26.51 5.38 -4.99
N TYR A 323 -26.85 5.52 -6.27
CA TYR A 323 -26.98 6.81 -6.93
C TYR A 323 -28.28 7.50 -6.52
N ARG A 324 -28.20 8.49 -5.63
CA ARG A 324 -29.38 9.16 -5.02
C ARG A 324 -29.68 10.53 -5.60
N LEU A 325 -28.82 11.09 -6.45
CA LEU A 325 -29.07 12.39 -7.10
C LEU A 325 -30.26 12.35 -8.06
N ARG A 326 -30.58 11.19 -8.65
CA ARG A 326 -31.74 11.00 -9.55
C ARG A 326 -31.75 12.07 -10.65
N SER A 327 -32.84 12.82 -10.78
CA SER A 327 -33.00 13.93 -11.73
C SER A 327 -32.31 15.23 -11.31
N SER A 328 -31.72 15.29 -10.11
CA SER A 328 -30.93 16.44 -9.66
C SER A 328 -29.62 16.53 -10.46
N PRO A 329 -28.98 17.71 -10.53
CA PRO A 329 -27.68 17.86 -11.16
C PRO A 329 -26.64 16.85 -10.64
N PRO A 330 -25.66 16.42 -11.47
CA PRO A 330 -24.59 15.51 -11.06
C PRO A 330 -23.75 16.08 -9.92
N SER A 331 -22.95 15.23 -9.27
CA SER A 331 -22.11 15.67 -8.16
C SER A 331 -21.14 16.78 -8.54
N THR A 332 -20.67 16.77 -9.79
CA THR A 332 -19.79 17.76 -10.38
C THR A 332 -20.33 18.17 -11.74
N CYS A 333 -20.97 19.35 -11.82
CA CYS A 333 -21.41 19.90 -13.10
C CYS A 333 -20.24 20.47 -13.90
N GLY A 334 -20.21 20.20 -15.20
CA GLY A 334 -19.21 20.73 -16.11
C GLY A 334 -19.48 20.34 -17.56
N GLY A 335 -18.62 20.79 -18.49
CA GLY A 335 -18.65 20.31 -19.87
C GLY A 335 -18.56 18.77 -19.92
N GLY A 336 -19.21 18.14 -20.90
CA GLY A 336 -19.23 16.67 -21.00
C GLY A 336 -20.29 15.96 -20.15
N THR A 337 -20.99 16.65 -19.24
CA THR A 337 -22.06 16.04 -18.40
C THR A 337 -23.47 16.24 -18.93
N VAL A 338 -23.63 17.08 -19.96
CA VAL A 338 -24.93 17.53 -20.49
C VAL A 338 -25.13 17.12 -21.94
N ILE A 339 -26.37 16.81 -22.28
CA ILE A 339 -26.88 16.68 -23.65
C ILE A 339 -27.21 18.08 -24.20
N TYR A 340 -27.82 18.92 -23.36
CA TYR A 340 -28.31 20.24 -23.76
C TYR A 340 -28.29 21.23 -22.60
N VAL A 341 -27.90 22.47 -22.90
CA VAL A 341 -27.97 23.62 -21.98
C VAL A 341 -28.38 24.86 -22.78
N ASN A 342 -29.26 25.69 -22.22
CA ASN A 342 -29.67 26.96 -22.82
C ASN A 342 -29.32 28.15 -21.93
N GLY A 343 -29.38 29.36 -22.50
CA GLY A 343 -29.06 30.60 -21.80
C GLY A 343 -30.25 31.27 -21.09
N PHE A 344 -31.40 30.61 -21.01
CA PHE A 344 -32.66 31.22 -20.58
C PHE A 344 -33.16 30.68 -19.23
N ASN A 345 -33.12 29.36 -19.03
CA ASN A 345 -33.64 28.73 -17.81
C ASN A 345 -32.82 27.49 -17.46
N GLU A 346 -32.25 27.49 -16.26
CA GLU A 346 -31.45 26.37 -15.75
C GLU A 346 -32.23 25.04 -15.69
N ARG A 347 -33.56 25.10 -15.51
CA ARG A 347 -34.43 23.92 -15.44
C ARG A 347 -34.55 23.17 -16.76
N ASP A 348 -34.18 23.79 -17.87
CA ASP A 348 -34.20 23.16 -19.20
C ASP A 348 -32.90 22.41 -19.50
N THR A 349 -31.93 22.41 -18.56
CA THR A 349 -30.67 21.68 -18.70
C THR A 349 -30.94 20.17 -18.70
N LEU A 350 -30.51 19.49 -19.76
CA LEU A 350 -30.62 18.04 -19.89
C LEU A 350 -29.25 17.40 -19.64
N TYR A 351 -29.14 16.68 -18.54
CA TYR A 351 -27.95 15.89 -18.20
C TYR A 351 -28.02 14.49 -18.85
N TYR A 352 -26.87 13.84 -19.03
CA TYR A 352 -26.86 12.43 -19.46
C TYR A 352 -27.58 11.54 -18.44
N GLU A 353 -28.29 10.52 -18.92
CA GLU A 353 -28.94 9.51 -18.07
C GLU A 353 -27.95 8.42 -17.64
N ASP A 354 -26.94 8.12 -18.47
CA ASP A 354 -25.89 7.19 -18.10
C ASP A 354 -25.03 7.77 -16.97
N ILE A 355 -24.96 7.07 -15.84
CA ILE A 355 -24.28 7.56 -14.63
C ILE A 355 -22.77 7.72 -14.84
N GLU A 356 -22.14 6.87 -15.64
CA GLU A 356 -20.69 6.92 -15.87
C GLU A 356 -20.33 8.17 -16.67
N GLU A 357 -21.09 8.50 -17.71
CA GLU A 357 -20.93 9.75 -18.48
C GLU A 357 -21.36 10.99 -17.67
N ARG A 358 -22.48 10.89 -16.94
CA ARG A 358 -23.06 11.97 -16.14
C ARG A 358 -22.14 12.49 -15.04
N GLU A 359 -21.35 11.60 -14.43
CA GLU A 359 -20.42 11.93 -13.34
C GLU A 359 -18.98 12.18 -13.79
N ASN A 360 -18.72 12.15 -15.10
CA ASN A 360 -17.42 12.37 -15.71
C ASN A 360 -17.27 13.79 -16.27
N GLY A 361 -17.49 14.79 -15.41
CA GLY A 361 -17.49 16.20 -15.79
C GLY A 361 -16.12 16.80 -16.05
N GLY A 362 -16.05 17.64 -17.09
CA GLY A 362 -14.83 18.27 -17.58
C GLY A 362 -14.03 17.37 -18.52
N THR A 363 -12.78 17.73 -18.78
CA THR A 363 -11.83 16.81 -19.44
C THR A 363 -11.54 15.66 -18.48
N PRO A 364 -11.76 14.40 -18.87
CA PRO A 364 -11.63 13.27 -17.98
C PRO A 364 -10.16 12.86 -17.84
N GLN A 365 -9.93 11.91 -16.96
CA GLN A 365 -8.60 11.46 -16.57
C GLN A 365 -8.03 10.44 -17.56
N ILE A 366 -7.95 10.82 -18.84
CA ILE A 366 -7.70 9.95 -20.00
C ILE A 366 -6.49 9.04 -19.79
N ILE A 367 -5.29 9.63 -19.67
CA ILE A 367 -4.03 8.86 -19.54
C ILE A 367 -4.03 8.05 -18.25
N GLN A 368 -4.60 8.62 -17.18
CA GLN A 368 -4.65 8.00 -15.87
C GLN A 368 -5.55 6.76 -15.89
N THR A 369 -6.69 6.80 -16.58
CA THR A 369 -7.63 5.67 -16.76
C THR A 369 -6.98 4.57 -17.60
N VAL A 370 -6.33 4.92 -18.70
CA VAL A 370 -5.57 3.95 -19.52
C VAL A 370 -4.48 3.28 -18.67
N ARG A 371 -3.71 4.06 -17.93
CA ARG A 371 -2.69 3.54 -17.00
C ARG A 371 -3.28 2.61 -15.95
N ALA A 372 -4.43 2.94 -15.39
CA ALA A 372 -5.10 2.07 -14.42
C ALA A 372 -5.42 0.72 -15.06
N ALA A 373 -5.99 0.70 -16.26
CA ALA A 373 -6.28 -0.55 -16.96
C ALA A 373 -5.02 -1.40 -17.20
N LEU A 374 -3.90 -0.77 -17.58
CA LEU A 374 -2.60 -1.45 -17.74
C LEU A 374 -2.11 -2.11 -16.44
N THR A 375 -2.33 -1.48 -15.29
CA THR A 375 -1.95 -2.07 -13.98
C THR A 375 -2.79 -3.28 -13.59
N PHE A 376 -4.09 -3.24 -13.91
CA PHE A 376 -4.98 -4.40 -13.75
C PHE A 376 -4.53 -5.54 -14.65
N TRP A 377 -4.14 -5.22 -15.88
CA TRP A 377 -3.61 -6.22 -16.80
C TRP A 377 -2.32 -6.87 -16.31
N VAL A 378 -1.37 -6.09 -15.76
CA VAL A 378 -0.14 -6.67 -15.19
C VAL A 378 -0.48 -7.66 -14.09
N LYS A 379 -1.44 -7.31 -13.21
CA LYS A 379 -1.89 -8.20 -12.13
C LYS A 379 -2.53 -9.48 -12.67
N GLU A 380 -3.41 -9.39 -13.68
CA GLU A 380 -4.01 -10.56 -14.33
C GLU A 380 -2.97 -11.43 -15.04
N TYR A 381 -1.98 -10.82 -15.71
CA TYR A 381 -0.91 -11.53 -16.39
C TYR A 381 -0.09 -12.40 -15.42
N ILE A 382 0.23 -11.89 -14.23
CA ILE A 382 0.90 -12.67 -13.19
C ILE A 382 -0.02 -13.79 -12.66
N GLY A 383 -1.29 -13.47 -12.39
CA GLY A 383 -2.30 -14.40 -11.90
C GLY A 383 -2.48 -14.33 -10.38
N TYR A 384 -3.74 -14.43 -9.93
CA TYR A 384 -4.12 -14.24 -8.53
C TYR A 384 -3.55 -15.33 -7.61
N GLU A 385 -3.53 -16.57 -8.09
CA GLU A 385 -3.05 -17.74 -7.34
C GLU A 385 -1.53 -17.65 -7.11
N VAL A 386 -0.80 -17.14 -8.10
CA VAL A 386 0.65 -16.87 -7.98
C VAL A 386 0.87 -15.79 -6.94
N ILE A 387 0.15 -14.67 -7.04
CA ILE A 387 0.29 -13.56 -6.09
C ILE A 387 -0.01 -14.04 -4.66
N GLU A 388 -1.12 -14.73 -4.44
CA GLU A 388 -1.51 -15.25 -3.12
C GLU A 388 -0.43 -16.18 -2.56
N LYS A 389 0.07 -17.13 -3.36
CA LYS A 389 1.10 -18.08 -2.93
C LYS A 389 2.36 -17.37 -2.44
N TYR A 390 2.88 -16.40 -3.19
CA TYR A 390 4.12 -15.71 -2.84
C TYR A 390 3.93 -14.74 -1.66
N GLU A 391 2.83 -13.98 -1.61
CA GLU A 391 2.51 -13.14 -0.43
C GLU A 391 2.44 -13.99 0.85
N HIS A 392 1.75 -15.13 0.78
CA HIS A 392 1.61 -16.04 1.90
C HIS A 392 2.96 -16.63 2.33
N THR A 393 3.76 -17.10 1.38
CA THR A 393 5.09 -17.66 1.66
C THR A 393 6.00 -16.64 2.34
N TYR A 394 6.03 -15.39 1.87
CA TYR A 394 6.88 -14.35 2.47
C TYR A 394 6.44 -13.98 3.88
N ILE A 395 5.14 -13.82 4.11
CA ILE A 395 4.67 -13.40 5.43
C ILE A 395 4.83 -14.51 6.48
N GLU A 396 4.60 -15.77 6.13
CA GLU A 396 4.81 -16.90 7.03
C GLU A 396 6.28 -17.03 7.43
N ARG A 397 7.20 -17.03 6.45
CA ARG A 397 8.64 -17.09 6.71
C ARG A 397 9.14 -15.91 7.52
N ALA A 398 8.63 -14.71 7.25
CA ALA A 398 8.99 -13.51 8.02
C ALA A 398 8.51 -13.62 9.48
N LEU A 399 7.28 -14.09 9.72
CA LEU A 399 6.76 -14.28 11.07
C LEU A 399 7.52 -15.40 11.80
N GLU A 400 7.77 -16.54 11.17
CA GLU A 400 8.54 -17.65 11.74
C GLU A 400 9.92 -17.20 12.21
N ARG A 401 10.61 -16.39 11.41
CA ARG A 401 11.95 -15.88 11.74
C ARG A 401 11.95 -14.78 12.80
N LEU A 402 10.97 -13.85 12.76
CA LEU A 402 11.00 -12.65 13.59
C LEU A 402 10.31 -12.80 14.95
N LEU A 403 9.29 -13.66 15.07
CA LEU A 403 8.54 -13.84 16.33
C LEU A 403 9.38 -14.37 17.50
N PRO A 404 10.35 -15.28 17.31
CA PRO A 404 11.23 -15.71 18.40
C PRO A 404 12.13 -14.60 18.96
N ASN A 405 12.34 -13.50 18.22
CA ASN A 405 13.21 -12.42 18.64
C ASN A 405 12.53 -11.52 19.69
N GLN A 406 12.97 -11.60 20.95
CA GLN A 406 12.39 -10.86 22.07
C GLN A 406 12.45 -9.32 21.94
N ASN A 407 13.40 -8.82 21.12
CA ASN A 407 13.56 -7.39 20.85
C ASN A 407 12.68 -6.89 19.71
N ILE A 408 11.93 -7.77 19.03
CA ILE A 408 10.98 -7.39 17.98
C ILE A 408 9.57 -7.65 18.49
N GLY A 409 8.70 -6.64 18.42
CA GLY A 409 7.26 -6.81 18.66
C GLY A 409 6.49 -6.56 17.38
N VAL A 410 5.92 -7.61 16.80
CA VAL A 410 5.01 -7.49 15.66
C VAL A 410 3.65 -6.99 16.15
N LEU A 411 3.08 -6.00 15.46
CA LEU A 411 1.78 -5.44 15.78
C LEU A 411 0.64 -6.23 15.12
N GLY A 412 -0.49 -6.31 15.83
CA GLY A 412 -1.68 -7.05 15.41
C GLY A 412 -1.56 -8.57 15.59
N SER A 413 -2.69 -9.26 15.46
CA SER A 413 -2.78 -10.71 15.67
C SER A 413 -1.95 -11.52 14.68
N THR A 414 -0.95 -12.25 15.17
CA THR A 414 0.01 -13.02 14.36
C THR A 414 -0.53 -14.36 13.86
N SER A 415 -1.72 -14.76 14.32
CA SER A 415 -2.40 -16.00 13.89
C SER A 415 -3.44 -15.78 12.79
N LEU A 416 -3.87 -14.54 12.55
CA LEU A 416 -4.85 -14.22 11.50
C LEU A 416 -4.18 -14.16 10.12
N LYS A 417 -4.91 -14.59 9.09
CA LYS A 417 -4.48 -14.44 7.69
C LYS A 417 -4.22 -12.97 7.41
N ARG A 418 -3.03 -12.69 6.87
CA ARG A 418 -2.61 -11.33 6.55
C ARG A 418 -1.86 -11.29 5.23
N GLN A 419 -1.95 -10.14 4.58
CA GLN A 419 -1.08 -9.74 3.49
C GLN A 419 0.36 -9.61 4.01
N ALA A 420 1.35 -9.62 3.13
CA ALA A 420 2.76 -9.52 3.49
C ALA A 420 3.17 -8.09 3.91
N VAL A 421 2.46 -7.55 4.90
CA VAL A 421 2.69 -6.25 5.54
C VAL A 421 3.05 -6.51 6.99
N LEU A 422 4.18 -5.95 7.43
CA LEU A 422 4.68 -6.12 8.78
C LEU A 422 4.88 -4.76 9.43
N SER A 423 4.05 -4.45 10.40
CA SER A 423 4.24 -3.34 11.33
C SER A 423 4.86 -3.87 12.62
N PHE A 424 5.97 -3.27 13.07
CA PHE A 424 6.74 -3.78 14.19
C PHE A 424 7.40 -2.67 15.02
N LEU A 425 7.65 -2.99 16.28
CA LEU A 425 8.45 -2.23 17.22
C LEU A 425 9.78 -2.95 17.43
N ILE A 426 10.87 -2.19 17.49
CA ILE A 426 12.17 -2.70 17.96
C ILE A 426 12.41 -2.17 19.35
N TYR A 427 12.61 -3.07 20.32
CA TYR A 427 12.82 -2.72 21.71
C TYR A 427 14.30 -2.53 22.02
N SER A 428 14.58 -1.47 22.77
CA SER A 428 15.91 -1.28 23.34
C SER A 428 16.09 -2.18 24.56
N THR A 429 17.34 -2.32 25.01
CA THR A 429 17.70 -3.12 26.17
C THR A 429 18.50 -2.30 27.19
N SER A 430 18.44 -2.74 28.44
CA SER A 430 19.20 -2.20 29.57
C SER A 430 19.73 -3.34 30.44
N ASN A 431 20.73 -3.05 31.27
CA ASN A 431 21.21 -3.99 32.29
C ASN A 431 20.51 -3.72 33.61
N SER A 432 19.93 -4.75 34.24
CA SER A 432 19.38 -4.64 35.59
C SER A 432 20.51 -4.50 36.61
N SER A 433 20.56 -3.39 37.35
CA SER A 433 21.32 -3.26 38.58
C SER A 433 20.60 -4.00 39.72
N SER A 434 20.62 -5.33 39.70
CA SER A 434 20.15 -6.17 40.82
C SER A 434 21.22 -7.16 41.25
N SER A 435 22.36 -6.61 41.66
CA SER A 435 23.18 -7.17 42.73
C SER A 435 23.99 -6.03 43.34
N GLY A 436 23.47 -5.45 44.43
CA GLY A 436 24.32 -4.73 45.38
C GLY A 436 25.46 -5.66 45.84
N PRO A 437 26.58 -5.13 46.35
CA PRO A 437 27.73 -5.94 46.73
C PRO A 437 27.29 -6.90 47.83
N LYS A 438 27.12 -8.19 47.48
CA LYS A 438 27.02 -9.24 48.48
C LYS A 438 28.41 -9.43 49.05
N ASN A 439 28.56 -9.03 50.31
CA ASN A 439 29.67 -9.39 51.16
C ASN A 439 29.93 -10.90 51.08
N GLY A 440 31.22 -11.23 51.22
CA GLY A 440 31.82 -12.48 50.77
C GLY A 440 31.22 -13.77 51.33
N SER A 441 31.34 -14.81 50.51
CA SER A 441 31.77 -16.13 50.94
C SER A 441 32.28 -16.90 49.72
N ASN A 442 33.56 -17.26 49.74
CA ASN A 442 34.14 -18.33 48.93
C ASN A 442 33.27 -19.59 49.05
N THR A 443 32.86 -20.18 47.93
CA THR A 443 33.14 -21.58 47.52
C THR A 443 32.25 -21.99 46.33
N ASP A 444 32.84 -22.84 45.50
CA ASP A 444 32.26 -23.71 44.45
C ASP A 444 32.02 -23.12 43.06
N ALA A 445 33.04 -23.38 42.22
CA ALA A 445 32.96 -23.41 40.77
C ALA A 445 31.84 -24.35 40.32
N ARG A 446 30.71 -23.78 39.90
CA ARG A 446 29.74 -24.47 39.07
C ARG A 446 30.21 -24.42 37.63
N GLU A 447 30.43 -25.59 37.04
CA GLU A 447 30.65 -25.79 35.62
C GLU A 447 29.53 -25.13 34.81
N ILE A 448 29.93 -24.19 33.96
CA ILE A 448 29.07 -23.52 32.98
C ILE A 448 28.83 -24.51 31.85
N ARG A 449 27.57 -24.76 31.50
CA ARG A 449 27.18 -25.69 30.44
C ARG A 449 27.62 -25.11 29.08
N PRO A 450 28.17 -25.92 28.15
CA PRO A 450 28.65 -25.45 26.84
C PRO A 450 27.62 -24.75 25.95
N GLU A 451 26.32 -24.89 26.26
CA GLU A 451 25.21 -24.31 25.48
C GLU A 451 24.93 -22.84 25.81
N GLU A 452 25.45 -22.31 26.93
CA GLU A 452 25.33 -20.89 27.32
C GLU A 452 26.43 -19.99 26.69
N LEU A 453 27.28 -20.57 25.84
CA LEU A 453 28.49 -19.95 25.27
C LEU A 453 28.35 -19.40 23.83
N LEU A 454 27.12 -19.18 23.34
CA LEU A 454 26.87 -18.57 22.02
C LEU A 454 26.54 -17.07 22.13
N THR A 455 27.58 -16.28 22.36
CA THR A 455 27.90 -14.90 21.88
C THR A 455 26.86 -13.77 21.74
N MET A 456 25.56 -13.93 21.99
CA MET A 456 24.55 -12.87 21.77
C MET A 456 24.21 -12.04 23.02
N TRP A 457 24.33 -12.63 24.22
CA TRP A 457 24.00 -11.97 25.49
C TRP A 457 24.98 -10.84 25.87
N ARG A 458 26.14 -10.75 25.20
CA ARG A 458 27.05 -9.60 25.37
C ARG A 458 26.64 -8.37 24.57
N GLU A 459 25.84 -8.53 23.52
CA GLU A 459 25.51 -7.43 22.61
C GLU A 459 24.19 -6.72 22.96
N THR A 460 23.32 -7.41 23.71
CA THR A 460 22.02 -6.93 24.20
C THR A 460 21.98 -7.00 25.73
N GLY A 461 21.26 -6.08 26.38
CA GLY A 461 21.06 -6.09 27.83
C GLY A 461 20.05 -7.16 28.27
N ASN A 462 20.03 -7.49 29.56
CA ASN A 462 19.19 -8.53 30.12
C ASN A 462 17.72 -8.11 30.40
N LYS A 463 17.39 -6.82 30.21
CA LYS A 463 16.04 -6.28 30.42
C LYS A 463 15.56 -5.50 29.20
N LYS A 464 14.37 -5.84 28.72
CA LYS A 464 13.63 -5.09 27.68
C LYS A 464 13.22 -3.71 28.22
N ASP A 465 13.46 -2.67 27.44
CA ASP A 465 13.17 -1.26 27.75
C ASP A 465 12.28 -0.67 26.64
N LYS A 466 12.06 0.66 26.64
CA LYS A 466 11.21 1.36 25.66
C LYS A 466 11.60 1.02 24.21
N PRO A 467 10.62 0.97 23.27
CA PRO A 467 10.90 0.80 21.86
C PRO A 467 11.74 1.95 21.30
N LEU A 468 12.55 1.66 20.29
CA LEU A 468 13.13 2.66 19.42
C LEU A 468 12.01 3.36 18.65
N HIS A 469 12.18 4.66 18.41
CA HIS A 469 11.21 5.45 17.65
C HIS A 469 11.06 4.90 16.22
N GLY A 470 9.83 4.69 15.73
CA GLY A 470 9.58 4.10 14.40
C GLY A 470 10.31 4.81 13.25
N PRO A 471 10.22 6.15 13.14
CA PRO A 471 11.03 6.93 12.18
C PRO A 471 12.55 6.79 12.34
N PHE A 472 13.07 6.51 13.54
CA PHE A 472 14.50 6.24 13.74
C PHE A 472 14.89 4.89 13.14
N VAL A 473 14.11 3.84 13.41
CA VAL A 473 14.35 2.51 12.82
C VAL A 473 14.24 2.56 11.29
N ALA A 474 13.28 3.32 10.74
CA ALA A 474 13.18 3.55 9.30
C ALA A 474 14.42 4.29 8.75
N ALA A 475 14.94 5.29 9.47
CA ALA A 475 16.18 5.96 9.09
C ALA A 475 17.39 5.03 9.12
N LEU A 476 17.48 4.10 10.09
CA LEU A 476 18.54 3.09 10.12
C LEU A 476 18.45 2.11 8.95
N LEU A 477 17.25 1.64 8.62
CA LEU A 477 17.02 0.79 7.44
C LEU A 477 17.47 1.49 6.15
N ASN A 478 17.15 2.77 6.00
CA ASN A 478 17.59 3.58 4.86
C ASN A 478 19.11 3.78 4.85
N ASP A 479 19.67 4.33 5.93
CA ASP A 479 21.04 4.83 5.96
C ASP A 479 22.07 3.69 5.97
N LEU A 480 21.78 2.59 6.67
CA LEU A 480 22.71 1.46 6.77
C LEU A 480 22.55 0.47 5.62
N PHE A 481 21.34 0.32 5.07
CA PHE A 481 20.99 -0.81 4.20
C PHE A 481 20.32 -0.41 2.88
N GLY A 482 19.89 0.85 2.71
CA GLY A 482 19.14 1.28 1.53
C GLY A 482 17.69 0.80 1.50
N ILE A 483 17.21 0.19 2.59
CA ILE A 483 15.85 -0.36 2.69
C ILE A 483 14.86 0.78 2.98
N GLN A 484 13.91 0.98 2.08
CA GLN A 484 12.90 2.03 2.15
C GLN A 484 11.69 1.53 2.94
N ALA A 485 11.68 1.80 4.25
CA ALA A 485 10.59 1.50 5.15
C ALA A 485 9.83 2.78 5.56
N ARG A 486 8.68 2.62 6.22
CA ARG A 486 7.88 3.76 6.72
C ARG A 486 7.80 3.77 8.24
N GLY A 487 8.16 4.89 8.85
CA GLY A 487 7.97 5.15 10.29
C GLY A 487 6.72 5.99 10.56
N GLY A 488 5.98 5.68 11.63
CA GLY A 488 4.86 6.49 12.13
C GLY A 488 3.59 5.67 12.40
N CYS A 489 2.42 6.33 12.36
CA CYS A 489 1.11 5.73 12.68
C CYS A 489 0.25 5.39 11.45
N ALA A 490 0.84 5.39 10.25
CA ALA A 490 0.26 4.95 8.97
C ALA A 490 -1.19 5.40 8.66
N CYS A 491 -1.56 6.63 9.04
CA CYS A 491 -2.91 7.18 8.84
C CYS A 491 -4.04 6.34 9.46
N ALA A 492 -3.78 5.68 10.58
CA ALA A 492 -4.73 4.85 11.33
C ALA A 492 -4.66 5.17 12.83
N GLY A 493 -4.90 6.43 13.18
CA GLY A 493 -4.73 6.97 14.55
C GLY A 493 -5.49 6.19 15.64
N PRO A 494 -6.81 5.96 15.52
CA PRO A 494 -7.56 5.18 16.50
C PRO A 494 -7.04 3.74 16.65
N TYR A 495 -6.67 3.10 15.54
CA TYR A 495 -6.07 1.77 15.60
C TYR A 495 -4.69 1.78 16.23
N ALA A 496 -3.89 2.84 15.99
CA ALA A 496 -2.61 3.05 16.66
C ALA A 496 -2.78 3.13 18.18
N HIS A 497 -3.82 3.80 18.66
CA HIS A 497 -4.10 3.85 20.10
C HIS A 497 -4.40 2.45 20.65
N THR A 498 -5.18 1.66 19.92
CA THR A 498 -5.47 0.27 20.30
C THR A 498 -4.21 -0.60 20.31
N LEU A 499 -3.38 -0.53 19.27
CA LEU A 499 -2.17 -1.33 19.13
C LEU A 499 -1.07 -0.95 20.13
N LEU A 500 -1.03 0.30 20.58
CA LEU A 500 -0.01 0.84 21.48
C LEU A 500 -0.54 1.05 22.91
N ASN A 501 -1.76 0.60 23.22
CA ASN A 501 -2.42 0.75 24.51
C ASN A 501 -2.46 2.21 25.00
N VAL A 502 -2.81 3.14 24.11
CA VAL A 502 -3.00 4.55 24.43
C VAL A 502 -4.45 4.76 24.86
N ASP A 503 -4.65 5.07 26.13
CA ASP A 503 -5.96 5.46 26.65
C ASP A 503 -6.32 6.93 26.30
N GLU A 504 -7.52 7.35 26.69
CA GLU A 504 -8.01 8.71 26.44
C GLU A 504 -7.13 9.79 27.08
N ALA A 505 -6.65 9.58 28.32
CA ALA A 505 -5.83 10.54 29.03
C ALA A 505 -4.49 10.77 28.31
N HIS A 506 -3.81 9.69 27.92
CA HIS A 506 -2.58 9.76 27.12
C HIS A 506 -2.84 10.39 25.75
N SER A 507 -3.96 10.04 25.09
CA SER A 507 -4.33 10.64 23.81
C SER A 507 -4.53 12.15 23.90
N LEU A 508 -5.20 12.65 24.95
CA LEU A 508 -5.41 14.09 25.16
C LEU A 508 -4.10 14.79 25.51
N ALA A 509 -3.21 14.13 26.24
CA ALA A 509 -1.90 14.67 26.55
C ALA A 509 -0.99 14.76 25.30
N PHE A 510 -1.06 13.81 24.36
CA PHE A 510 -0.44 13.97 23.03
C PHE A 510 -0.98 15.19 22.30
N ARG A 511 -2.31 15.39 22.33
CA ARG A 511 -2.95 16.57 21.72
C ARG A 511 -2.43 17.88 22.32
N ASP A 512 -2.30 17.97 23.64
CA ASP A 512 -1.75 19.16 24.31
C ASP A 512 -0.28 19.42 23.91
N ALA A 513 0.54 18.37 23.86
CA ALA A 513 1.92 18.48 23.38
C ALA A 513 1.99 18.97 21.92
N PHE A 514 1.10 18.50 21.04
CA PHE A 514 1.00 18.99 19.67
C PHE A 514 0.64 20.47 19.60
N LEU A 515 -0.30 20.94 20.43
CA LEU A 515 -0.66 22.36 20.50
C LEU A 515 0.50 23.24 20.97
N LYS A 516 1.40 22.70 21.79
CA LYS A 516 2.64 23.35 22.22
C LYS A 516 3.76 23.28 21.17
N GLY A 517 3.53 22.62 20.04
CA GLY A 517 4.49 22.49 18.94
C GLY A 517 5.45 21.29 19.07
N TYR A 518 5.18 20.34 19.96
CA TYR A 518 6.00 19.14 20.16
C TYR A 518 5.48 17.95 19.34
N GLY A 519 5.60 18.03 18.01
CA GLY A 519 5.22 16.96 17.08
C GLY A 519 5.94 15.62 17.30
N GLY A 520 7.12 15.64 17.91
CA GLY A 520 7.95 14.46 18.10
C GLY A 520 7.46 13.48 19.14
N VAL A 521 6.53 13.85 20.03
CA VAL A 521 5.98 12.91 21.04
C VAL A 521 5.09 11.84 20.42
N LYS A 522 4.73 12.00 19.14
CA LYS A 522 3.81 11.11 18.44
C LYS A 522 4.31 9.67 18.47
N PRO A 523 3.55 8.72 19.02
CA PRO A 523 3.94 7.32 19.01
C PRO A 523 3.80 6.73 17.60
N GLY A 524 4.46 5.61 17.38
CA GLY A 524 4.40 4.90 16.10
C GLY A 524 5.34 3.72 16.04
N TRP A 525 5.35 3.07 14.88
CA TRP A 525 6.12 1.86 14.60
C TRP A 525 6.87 2.02 13.27
N THR A 526 7.59 0.98 12.88
CA THR A 526 8.11 0.84 11.53
C THR A 526 7.29 -0.18 10.77
N ARG A 527 6.98 0.11 9.51
CA ARG A 527 6.26 -0.79 8.60
C ARG A 527 7.11 -1.08 7.37
N ILE A 528 7.14 -2.36 7.01
CA ILE A 528 7.65 -2.87 5.74
C ILE A 528 6.59 -3.76 5.06
N SER A 529 6.80 -4.08 3.80
CA SER A 529 5.99 -5.00 3.03
C SER A 529 6.85 -5.83 2.07
N PHE A 530 6.50 -7.10 1.89
CA PHE A 530 7.17 -8.04 0.97
C PHE A 530 6.24 -8.33 -0.22
N PRO A 531 6.30 -7.55 -1.32
CA PRO A 531 5.42 -7.80 -2.45
C PRO A 531 5.76 -9.16 -3.10
N TYR A 532 4.76 -9.82 -3.68
CA TYR A 532 4.87 -11.10 -4.40
C TYR A 532 5.99 -11.21 -5.45
N TYR A 533 6.49 -10.07 -5.95
CA TYR A 533 7.56 -10.00 -6.94
C TYR A 533 8.94 -9.65 -6.36
N MET A 534 9.07 -9.44 -5.05
CA MET A 534 10.36 -9.27 -4.37
C MET A 534 11.31 -10.42 -4.69
N SER A 535 12.62 -10.17 -4.77
CA SER A 535 13.59 -11.25 -4.94
C SER A 535 13.88 -11.96 -3.62
N GLU A 536 14.35 -13.20 -3.68
CA GLU A 536 14.69 -13.97 -2.48
C GLU A 536 15.85 -13.31 -1.70
N GLU A 537 16.81 -12.72 -2.42
CA GLU A 537 17.95 -12.01 -1.84
C GLU A 537 17.51 -10.75 -1.10
N GLU A 538 16.55 -10.00 -1.65
CA GLU A 538 15.98 -8.81 -1.03
C GLU A 538 15.18 -9.16 0.22
N PHE A 539 14.41 -10.25 0.17
CA PHE A 539 13.66 -10.76 1.30
C PHE A 539 14.59 -11.13 2.46
N GLU A 540 15.59 -11.98 2.20
CA GLU A 540 16.56 -12.43 3.19
C GLU A 540 17.42 -11.28 3.75
N PHE A 541 17.86 -10.37 2.88
CA PHE A 541 18.60 -9.17 3.30
C PHE A 541 17.76 -8.27 4.20
N THR A 542 16.48 -8.10 3.87
CA THR A 542 15.56 -7.29 4.68
C THR A 542 15.42 -7.87 6.08
N LEU A 543 15.15 -9.18 6.22
CA LEU A 543 15.04 -9.83 7.54
C LEU A 543 16.36 -9.75 8.33
N ALA A 544 17.51 -9.97 7.68
CA ALA A 544 18.81 -9.82 8.32
C ALA A 544 19.08 -8.39 8.82
N ALA A 545 18.65 -7.36 8.08
CA ALA A 545 18.74 -5.97 8.50
C ALA A 545 17.84 -5.68 9.70
N LEU A 546 16.63 -6.24 9.77
CA LEU A 546 15.75 -6.10 10.93
C LEU A 546 16.38 -6.73 12.18
N GLU A 547 16.92 -7.94 12.07
CA GLU A 547 17.64 -8.62 13.15
C GLU A 547 18.87 -7.83 13.60
N PHE A 548 19.62 -7.26 12.65
CA PHE A 548 20.73 -6.36 12.95
C PHE A 548 20.26 -5.17 13.80
N ILE A 549 19.18 -4.49 13.42
CA ILE A 549 18.69 -3.33 14.17
C ILE A 549 18.13 -3.77 15.53
N ALA A 550 17.51 -4.94 15.63
CA ALA A 550 17.05 -5.50 16.89
C ALA A 550 18.19 -5.79 17.89
N ILE A 551 19.40 -6.06 17.40
CA ILE A 551 20.59 -6.30 18.24
C ILE A 551 21.36 -4.99 18.50
N TYR A 552 21.61 -4.21 17.45
CA TYR A 552 22.58 -3.10 17.47
C TYR A 552 21.94 -1.71 17.37
N GLY A 553 20.68 -1.61 16.97
CA GLY A 553 20.02 -0.35 16.58
C GLY A 553 20.11 0.75 17.64
N GLN A 554 19.98 0.39 18.92
CA GLN A 554 20.08 1.37 20.01
C GLN A 554 21.44 2.08 20.05
N ARG A 555 22.54 1.43 19.63
CA ARG A 555 23.89 2.00 19.66
C ARG A 555 24.02 3.19 18.72
N PHE A 556 23.25 3.19 17.64
CA PHE A 556 23.27 4.24 16.64
C PHE A 556 22.62 5.53 17.14
N LEU A 557 21.88 5.54 18.26
CA LEU A 557 21.26 6.76 18.82
C LEU A 557 22.27 7.91 18.99
N SER A 558 23.54 7.60 19.30
CA SER A 558 24.59 8.62 19.46
C SER A 558 24.98 9.32 18.14
N LEU A 559 24.74 8.67 17.00
CA LEU A 559 25.05 9.19 15.66
C LEU A 559 23.94 10.05 15.06
N TYR A 560 22.78 10.15 15.70
CA TYR A 560 21.66 10.92 15.18
C TYR A 560 21.28 12.08 16.10
N HIS A 561 20.55 13.05 15.57
CA HIS A 561 19.83 14.08 16.30
C HIS A 561 18.32 13.78 16.18
N PHE A 562 17.56 14.11 17.22
CA PHE A 562 16.10 13.97 17.25
C PHE A 562 15.52 15.33 17.53
N ASP A 563 14.62 15.77 16.67
CA ASP A 563 13.94 17.04 16.80
C ASP A 563 12.55 16.81 17.42
N TRP A 564 12.36 17.28 18.66
CA TRP A 564 11.11 17.18 19.40
C TRP A 564 9.94 17.94 18.76
N ARG A 565 10.21 18.94 17.92
CA ARG A 565 9.15 19.70 17.24
C ARG A 565 8.59 18.96 16.04
N THR A 566 9.45 18.29 15.28
CA THR A 566 9.06 17.63 14.02
C THR A 566 8.93 16.12 14.14
N GLY A 567 9.59 15.50 15.13
CA GLY A 567 9.75 14.04 15.22
C GLY A 567 10.78 13.47 14.25
N SER A 568 11.55 14.32 13.57
CA SER A 568 12.53 13.88 12.57
C SER A 568 13.85 13.45 13.20
N TRP A 569 14.53 12.52 12.52
CA TRP A 569 15.87 12.05 12.89
C TRP A 569 16.87 12.50 11.82
N THR A 570 17.97 13.12 12.25
CA THR A 570 19.01 13.63 11.34
C THR A 570 20.37 13.06 11.69
N PHE A 571 21.10 12.55 10.70
CA PHE A 571 22.43 12.01 10.91
C PHE A 571 23.48 13.09 11.25
N LYS A 572 24.28 12.85 12.30
CA LYS A 572 25.36 13.73 12.74
C LYS A 572 26.68 13.36 12.06
N LYS A 573 26.93 13.91 10.86
CA LYS A 573 28.18 13.68 10.09
C LYS A 573 29.46 13.86 10.93
N LYS A 574 29.51 14.87 11.80
CA LYS A 574 30.67 15.11 12.68
C LYS A 574 30.91 13.98 13.69
N ALA A 575 29.84 13.36 14.23
CA ALA A 575 29.95 12.29 15.20
C ALA A 575 30.60 11.03 14.61
N LEU A 576 30.21 10.66 13.38
CA LEU A 576 30.84 9.54 12.68
C LEU A 576 32.31 9.83 12.32
N LYS A 577 32.62 11.05 11.84
CA LYS A 577 34.02 11.43 11.57
C LYS A 577 34.90 11.35 12.81
N LEU A 578 34.40 11.79 13.97
CA LEU A 578 35.12 11.67 15.24
C LEU A 578 35.28 10.22 15.70
N LEU A 579 34.27 9.37 15.46
CA LEU A 579 34.32 7.94 15.75
C LEU A 579 35.44 7.26 14.95
N LEU A 580 35.45 7.46 13.63
CA LEU A 580 36.43 6.88 12.71
C LEU A 580 37.83 7.49 12.91
N GLY A 581 37.92 8.79 13.20
CA GLY A 581 39.20 9.46 13.46
C GLY A 581 39.90 9.03 14.75
N LYS A 582 39.16 8.57 15.76
CA LYS A 582 39.73 8.03 17.01
C LYS A 582 40.39 6.66 16.82
N GLU A 583 39.92 5.86 15.85
CA GLU A 583 40.50 4.57 15.46
C GLU A 583 41.79 4.76 14.65
N ASN A 584 41.88 5.76 13.77
CA ASN A 584 43.11 6.03 13.00
C ASN A 584 44.34 6.31 13.88
N ASN A 585 44.15 6.72 15.14
CA ASN A 585 45.22 6.93 16.13
C ASN A 585 45.53 5.68 16.99
N ARG A 586 44.79 4.58 16.82
CA ARG A 586 45.02 3.28 17.47
C ARG A 586 45.19 2.22 16.37
N ASN A 587 46.44 1.98 15.94
CA ASN A 587 46.84 1.01 14.90
C ASN A 587 45.90 -0.21 14.74
N VAL A 588 45.06 -0.25 13.69
CA VAL A 588 44.66 -1.43 12.88
C VAL A 588 44.12 -0.92 11.52
N HIS A 589 44.45 -1.64 10.44
CA HIS A 589 44.10 -1.42 9.03
C HIS A 589 42.71 -0.79 8.74
N ILE A 590 42.73 0.47 8.29
CA ILE A 590 41.65 1.06 7.49
C ILE A 590 41.70 0.42 6.10
N SER A 591 41.00 -0.69 5.92
CA SER A 591 40.72 -1.19 4.57
C SER A 591 39.26 -1.54 4.34
N SER A 592 38.41 -1.80 5.35
CA SER A 592 37.02 -2.22 5.10
C SER A 592 36.11 -1.12 4.52
N LEU A 593 36.23 0.14 4.95
CA LEU A 593 35.46 1.27 4.34
C LEU A 593 36.01 1.71 2.98
N ALA A 594 37.30 1.46 2.69
CA ALA A 594 37.92 1.78 1.39
C ALA A 594 37.80 0.63 0.38
N ILE A 595 37.61 -0.61 0.83
CA ILE A 595 37.36 -1.79 -0.02
C ILE A 595 35.95 -1.74 -0.62
N ALA A 596 34.95 -1.21 0.10
CA ALA A 596 33.61 -0.99 -0.45
C ALA A 596 33.61 -0.06 -1.69
N SER A 597 34.59 0.83 -1.80
CA SER A 597 34.81 1.69 -2.97
C SER A 597 35.76 1.12 -4.03
N ARG A 598 36.52 0.04 -3.74
CA ARG A 598 37.52 -0.53 -4.67
C ARG A 598 37.14 -1.90 -5.24
N ALA A 599 36.17 -2.62 -4.68
CA ALA A 599 35.77 -3.94 -5.14
C ALA A 599 34.86 -3.97 -6.39
N VAL A 600 34.76 -2.88 -7.15
CA VAL A 600 33.89 -2.79 -8.35
C VAL A 600 34.66 -2.82 -9.68
N ASN A 601 36.00 -2.76 -9.67
CA ASN A 601 36.79 -2.70 -10.91
C ASN A 601 37.79 -3.85 -11.02
N HIS A 602 37.34 -4.94 -11.64
CA HIS A 602 38.01 -5.65 -12.74
C HIS A 602 37.47 -7.08 -12.79
N GLU A 603 36.82 -7.42 -13.90
CA GLU A 603 37.07 -8.67 -14.63
C GLU A 603 36.32 -8.61 -15.98
N HIS A 604 37.10 -8.67 -17.07
CA HIS A 604 36.56 -8.84 -18.42
C HIS A 604 36.19 -10.32 -18.58
N TYR A 605 34.90 -10.60 -18.44
CA TYR A 605 34.30 -11.86 -18.87
C TYR A 605 33.16 -11.53 -19.81
N SER A 606 33.13 -12.13 -21.00
CA SER A 606 32.07 -11.96 -21.98
C SER A 606 31.03 -13.06 -21.76
N PRO A 607 29.85 -12.79 -21.18
CA PRO A 607 28.90 -13.84 -20.85
C PRO A 607 27.82 -13.97 -21.94
N THR A 608 27.24 -15.15 -22.02
CA THR A 608 25.97 -15.35 -22.73
C THR A 608 24.80 -14.89 -21.84
N ALA A 609 23.61 -14.67 -22.40
CA ALA A 609 22.49 -14.04 -21.69
C ALA A 609 22.02 -14.75 -20.39
N SER A 610 22.36 -16.04 -20.17
CA SER A 610 22.08 -16.74 -18.91
C SER A 610 23.16 -16.53 -17.84
N ASP A 611 24.41 -16.32 -18.23
CA ASP A 611 25.55 -16.15 -17.32
C ASP A 611 25.55 -14.76 -16.65
N ASP A 612 24.92 -13.77 -17.31
CA ASP A 612 24.84 -12.38 -16.85
C ASP A 612 23.90 -12.20 -15.63
N GLU A 613 22.85 -13.01 -15.54
CA GLU A 613 21.83 -12.97 -14.48
C GLU A 613 22.35 -13.54 -13.15
N GLU A 614 22.95 -14.73 -13.19
CA GLU A 614 23.56 -15.35 -12.02
C GLU A 614 24.71 -14.47 -11.49
N ALA A 615 25.51 -13.89 -12.38
CA ALA A 615 26.53 -12.91 -12.02
C ALA A 615 25.93 -11.66 -11.35
N LYS A 616 24.79 -11.14 -11.83
CA LYS A 616 24.09 -9.99 -11.23
C LYS A 616 23.55 -10.32 -9.84
N GLN A 617 23.00 -11.51 -9.65
CA GLN A 617 22.49 -12.00 -8.36
C GLN A 617 23.65 -12.14 -7.35
N ILE A 618 24.75 -12.79 -7.75
CA ILE A 618 25.97 -12.92 -6.93
C ILE A 618 26.53 -11.53 -6.55
N LYS A 619 26.58 -10.60 -7.50
CA LYS A 619 27.02 -9.22 -7.25
C LYS A 619 26.13 -8.51 -6.24
N THR A 620 24.81 -8.72 -6.31
CA THR A 620 23.83 -8.15 -5.38
C THR A 620 24.00 -8.71 -3.98
N MET A 621 24.14 -10.04 -3.84
CA MET A 621 24.41 -10.68 -2.55
C MET A 621 25.72 -10.20 -1.94
N LYS A 622 26.79 -10.06 -2.73
CA LYS A 622 28.07 -9.50 -2.26
C LYS A 622 27.90 -8.09 -1.68
N LYS A 623 27.13 -7.22 -2.36
CA LYS A 623 26.81 -5.87 -1.84
C LYS A 623 26.08 -5.93 -0.49
N TYR A 624 25.05 -6.76 -0.37
CA TYR A 624 24.27 -6.92 0.86
C TYR A 624 25.11 -7.42 2.03
N THR A 625 26.00 -8.38 1.80
CA THR A 625 26.96 -8.85 2.80
C THR A 625 27.88 -7.71 3.24
N THR A 626 28.44 -6.94 2.30
CA THR A 626 29.30 -5.79 2.63
C THR A 626 28.54 -4.72 3.45
N TYR A 627 27.26 -4.47 3.18
CA TYR A 627 26.45 -3.54 3.97
C TYR A 627 26.29 -4.00 5.41
N LEU A 628 25.98 -5.29 5.63
CA LEU A 628 25.87 -5.89 6.96
C LEU A 628 27.20 -5.87 7.72
N GLU A 629 28.31 -6.19 7.08
CA GLU A 629 29.65 -6.16 7.68
C GLU A 629 30.05 -4.73 8.09
N ALA A 630 29.85 -3.75 7.21
CA ALA A 630 30.13 -2.35 7.51
C ALA A 630 29.28 -1.82 8.68
N ALA A 631 28.00 -2.23 8.72
CA ALA A 631 27.10 -1.88 9.82
C ALA A 631 27.56 -2.53 11.15
N LYS A 632 27.95 -3.81 11.13
CA LYS A 632 28.50 -4.53 12.30
C LYS A 632 29.78 -3.90 12.82
N TYR A 633 30.71 -3.55 11.92
CA TYR A 633 31.94 -2.85 12.29
C TYR A 633 31.63 -1.48 12.91
N THR A 634 30.72 -0.70 12.33
CA THR A 634 30.31 0.58 12.93
C THR A 634 29.69 0.37 14.32
N ALA A 635 28.84 -0.64 14.50
CA ALA A 635 28.19 -0.93 15.77
C ALA A 635 29.17 -1.38 16.88
N SER A 636 30.32 -1.97 16.53
CA SER A 636 31.35 -2.36 17.50
C SER A 636 32.12 -1.16 18.07
N LEU A 637 32.20 -0.06 17.32
CA LEU A 637 32.81 1.20 17.75
C LEU A 637 31.89 2.04 18.65
N LEU A 638 30.58 1.78 18.62
CA LEU A 638 29.58 2.56 19.34
C LEU A 638 29.32 2.02 20.76
N PRO A 639 28.98 2.90 21.72
CA PRO A 639 28.64 2.47 23.07
C PRO A 639 27.41 1.55 23.05
N LYS A 640 27.49 0.44 23.78
CA LYS A 640 26.40 -0.56 23.85
C LYS A 640 25.10 0.03 24.38
N PHE A 641 25.20 0.89 25.39
CA PHE A 641 24.08 1.57 26.05
C PHE A 641 24.33 3.08 26.02
N PRO A 642 23.94 3.78 24.94
CA PRO A 642 24.07 5.22 24.89
C PRO A 642 23.20 5.89 25.97
N PRO A 643 23.66 7.00 26.55
CA PRO A 643 22.92 7.71 27.59
C PRO A 643 21.60 8.25 27.03
N LEU A 644 20.57 8.26 27.89
CA LEU A 644 19.29 8.89 27.61
C LEU A 644 19.48 10.37 27.32
N ARG A 645 18.79 10.90 26.31
CA ARG A 645 18.78 12.35 26.08
C ARG A 645 17.93 13.07 27.10
N ARG A 646 18.31 14.33 27.34
CA ARG A 646 17.47 15.27 28.08
C ARG A 646 16.20 15.55 27.28
N LEU A 647 15.08 15.43 27.98
CA LEU A 647 13.78 15.89 27.51
C LEU A 647 13.71 17.41 27.67
N PRO A 648 13.03 18.13 26.76
CA PRO A 648 12.61 19.51 27.02
C PRO A 648 11.78 19.56 28.31
N GLU A 649 11.95 20.61 29.12
CA GLU A 649 11.30 20.74 30.42
C GLU A 649 9.77 20.77 30.32
N GLU A 650 9.23 21.18 29.17
CA GLU A 650 7.78 21.25 28.94
C GLU A 650 7.16 19.93 28.47
N ILE A 651 7.95 18.87 28.24
CA ILE A 651 7.47 17.55 27.84
C ILE A 651 7.43 16.63 29.07
N ASP A 652 6.24 16.14 29.41
CA ASP A 652 6.08 15.08 30.41
C ASP A 652 6.78 13.79 29.94
N ALA A 653 7.69 13.28 30.76
CA ALA A 653 8.45 12.06 30.50
C ALA A 653 7.56 10.81 30.33
N ASN A 654 6.37 10.81 30.92
CA ASN A 654 5.40 9.73 30.78
C ASN A 654 4.77 9.67 29.39
N LEU A 655 4.79 10.78 28.63
CA LEU A 655 4.30 10.82 27.26
C LEU A 655 5.28 10.21 26.26
N VAL A 656 6.55 10.09 26.63
CA VAL A 656 7.57 9.58 25.71
C VAL A 656 7.57 8.05 25.78
N SER A 657 6.82 7.40 24.89
CA SER A 657 6.67 5.95 24.83
C SER A 657 7.84 5.22 24.15
N PHE A 658 8.93 5.92 23.83
CA PHE A 658 10.06 5.40 23.07
C PHE A 658 11.41 5.90 23.61
N ARG A 659 12.51 5.32 23.14
CA ARG A 659 13.89 5.68 23.53
C ARG A 659 14.47 6.75 22.59
N VAL A 660 15.16 7.74 23.17
CA VAL A 660 15.76 8.90 22.47
C VAL A 660 17.18 9.22 22.92
#